data_AF-A0A8K0JPH9-F1
#
_entry.id   AF-A0A8K0JPH9-F1
#
_cell.length_a   1.000
_cell.length_b   1.000
_cell.length_c   1.000
_cell.angle_alpha   90.00
_cell.angle_beta   90.00
_cell.angle_gamma   90.00
#
_symmetry.space_group_name_H-M   'P 1'
#
loop_
_entity.id
_entity.type
_entity.pdbx_description
1 polymer ?
#
loop_
_entity_poly.entity_id
_entity_poly.type
_entity_poly.pdbx_seq_one_letter_code
_entity_poly.pdbx_strand_id
1 'polypeptide(L)'
;MSQPPTRPRLPQSKSVLYIDHPVEHPTPSGSRAPSPSRPTEPLPIPSAGTETEKNGAIASTSPVRVPTQAVADSPEDEKFIAQRPAEINPELVDEKKEVKKELDVPDEQAGRPGLKQTASTTAVINGDDGYMGSENGHGVPNVHAEAEEYYGGKEVVNRSRTYSIAGVEAHSKRRPWLTGDDAPSRNRRLSHDEQSARAPRRFLIDVEETLRLVLEQEDRDNDFQISIYDAGPKLVSLGTASSNAYKSFDIRGHYMLSNLLQELAHARDYGRKRIVLDEARLVENPVDRLSRMIKNSFWNSLTRRIDGDGLELICADPKNRSRNANPLIYVPHGEPEMAEYYREVARQKPALGLQVEVLPPRPDDPEFVKSLNEKPGILALAMKRKTGRDGKLTFEGIPFVVPGARFNEFYYWDSYFTGLGLLVDGKREMAMNHVEHFIFEIKHYNKVLNGNRSYYLARSQPPFVTDLALQIYNQMPREEQPAHVEWLKRAMRAAIKEYHTYWMAEPSLDIETGLSRYRPAGQGIPPETEATHFTHILQPFAEKHGISVLEFIDQYNDREILEPDLDEYFMHDRGVRESGHDTTYRFEKRCANLATIDLNALLFKYEHDIATAIRDIFGDELYLEDEFDMSPFPITREAYAGKRERSTSRKQTSEEWYRRAAFRKQQLDKYCWNEGQALYFDYDTKKKRQSRYESVTTFFALWAGCASEHQAERMMQESVRKFETEGGLVSGTEESRGRISIDRPNRQWDYPYGWAPHQIMTWVGMERYGFQEDAQRLAYRWIYMCVALVVDYNGVVPEKFDVVKLSHLVDAEYGNQGLDFKLLNREGFAWTNSSFQIGLHFLTTGMRRAVATLTSPDVYFRLSGRKESNMDPLEAAMGRAKLGRNKD
;
A
#
# COMPACT_ATOMS: atom_id res chain seq x y z
N MET A 1 51.54 -17.40 25.97
CA MET A 1 50.20 -16.78 26.09
C MET A 1 49.72 -16.51 24.68
N SER A 2 48.73 -17.25 24.20
CA SER A 2 48.15 -17.12 22.85
C SER A 2 46.95 -16.16 22.88
N GLN A 3 46.74 -15.41 21.80
CA GLN A 3 45.57 -14.56 21.62
C GLN A 3 44.30 -15.41 21.46
N PRO A 4 43.12 -14.93 21.90
CA PRO A 4 41.84 -15.58 21.59
C PRO A 4 41.55 -15.49 20.08
N PRO A 5 40.86 -16.47 19.49
CA PRO A 5 40.57 -16.48 18.07
C PRO A 5 39.54 -15.39 17.70
N THR A 6 39.83 -14.63 16.66
CA THR A 6 38.86 -13.74 16.03
C THR A 6 37.72 -14.54 15.41
N ARG A 7 36.46 -14.22 15.76
CA ARG A 7 35.30 -14.73 15.02
C ARG A 7 35.38 -14.22 13.57
N PRO A 8 35.06 -15.04 12.56
CA PRO A 8 34.91 -14.56 11.19
C PRO A 8 33.76 -13.55 11.15
N ARG A 9 33.96 -12.40 10.49
CA ARG A 9 32.85 -11.52 10.14
C ARG A 9 32.01 -12.22 9.07
N LEU A 10 30.72 -12.39 9.33
CA LEU A 10 29.76 -12.70 8.26
C LEU A 10 29.80 -11.57 7.21
N PRO A 11 29.57 -11.87 5.92
CA PRO A 11 29.46 -10.83 4.90
C PRO A 11 28.28 -9.92 5.23
N GLN A 12 28.48 -8.60 5.20
CA GLN A 12 27.39 -7.65 5.37
C GLN A 12 26.40 -7.79 4.21
N SER A 13 25.24 -8.38 4.47
CA SER A 13 24.08 -8.19 3.59
C SER A 13 23.76 -6.70 3.57
N LYS A 14 23.70 -6.11 2.38
CA LYS A 14 23.09 -4.79 2.20
C LYS A 14 21.58 -5.00 2.08
N SER A 15 20.91 -5.22 3.22
CA SER A 15 19.45 -5.07 3.22
C SER A 15 19.12 -3.63 2.82
N VAL A 16 18.13 -3.48 1.95
CA VAL A 16 17.64 -2.15 1.51
C VAL A 16 16.77 -1.51 2.59
N LEU A 17 16.34 -2.30 3.58
CA LEU A 17 15.41 -1.89 4.64
C LEU A 17 16.02 -1.88 6.05
N TYR A 18 17.23 -2.39 6.29
CA TYR A 18 17.98 -2.12 7.52
C TYR A 18 19.51 -2.17 7.31
N ILE A 19 20.22 -1.36 8.11
CA ILE A 19 21.64 -1.53 8.40
C ILE A 19 21.73 -1.80 9.90
N ASP A 20 22.33 -2.93 10.29
CA ASP A 20 22.45 -3.31 11.70
C ASP A 20 23.27 -2.29 12.51
N HIS A 21 22.64 -1.73 13.54
CA HIS A 21 23.34 -1.28 14.74
C HIS A 21 23.29 -2.44 15.75
N PRO A 22 24.43 -3.07 16.09
CA PRO A 22 24.43 -4.23 16.98
C PRO A 22 23.95 -3.85 18.38
N VAL A 23 23.02 -4.64 18.93
CA VAL A 23 22.53 -4.47 20.30
C VAL A 23 23.59 -4.98 21.28
N GLU A 24 24.56 -4.13 21.62
CA GLU A 24 25.49 -4.41 22.71
C GLU A 24 24.76 -4.30 24.06
N HIS A 25 24.44 -5.46 24.65
CA HIS A 25 23.92 -5.52 26.02
C HIS A 25 24.97 -4.99 27.01
N PRO A 26 24.60 -4.09 27.94
CA PRO A 26 25.54 -3.58 28.94
C PRO A 26 25.99 -4.71 29.88
N THR A 27 27.27 -5.03 29.84
CA THR A 27 27.86 -6.05 30.71
C THR A 27 27.92 -5.55 32.17
N PRO A 28 27.38 -6.28 33.16
CA PRO A 28 27.46 -5.85 34.55
C PRO A 28 28.91 -5.85 35.06
N SER A 29 29.39 -4.69 35.53
CA SER A 29 30.70 -4.57 36.15
C SER A 29 30.71 -5.27 37.51
N GLY A 30 31.61 -6.25 37.67
CA GLY A 30 31.59 -7.16 38.83
C GLY A 30 32.08 -6.52 40.13
N SER A 31 31.32 -6.71 41.20
CA SER A 31 31.78 -6.55 42.59
C SER A 31 31.44 -7.82 43.40
N ARG A 32 32.29 -8.19 44.37
CA ARG A 32 32.19 -9.45 45.13
C ARG A 32 31.47 -9.26 46.46
N ALA A 33 30.47 -10.10 46.72
CA ALA A 33 29.98 -10.47 48.05
C ALA A 33 29.48 -11.94 48.04
N PRO A 34 29.38 -12.65 49.19
CA PRO A 34 29.45 -14.11 49.21
C PRO A 34 28.11 -14.87 49.40
N SER A 35 28.13 -16.16 49.07
CA SER A 35 27.08 -17.16 49.33
C SER A 35 26.84 -17.42 50.83
N PRO A 36 25.67 -17.96 51.21
CA PRO A 36 25.68 -19.33 51.75
C PRO A 36 24.42 -20.22 51.49
N SER A 37 24.66 -21.55 51.56
CA SER A 37 23.77 -22.67 52.02
C SER A 37 22.33 -22.90 51.51
N ARG A 38 22.05 -24.16 51.10
CA ARG A 38 20.72 -24.82 51.08
C ARG A 38 20.27 -25.24 52.50
N PRO A 39 18.97 -25.53 52.71
CA PRO A 39 18.53 -26.94 52.90
C PRO A 39 17.12 -27.26 52.29
N THR A 40 16.96 -28.31 51.47
CA THR A 40 16.34 -29.66 51.73
C THR A 40 14.80 -29.80 51.81
N GLU A 41 14.22 -30.40 50.74
CA GLU A 41 13.17 -31.46 50.73
C GLU A 41 11.68 -31.19 51.15
N PRO A 42 10.69 -32.03 50.73
CA PRO A 42 9.38 -31.52 50.23
C PRO A 42 8.10 -32.26 50.74
N LEU A 43 6.98 -32.10 49.99
CA LEU A 43 5.65 -32.78 50.08
C LEU A 43 4.65 -32.22 51.13
N PRO A 44 3.31 -32.49 51.07
CA PRO A 44 2.60 -33.46 50.21
C PRO A 44 1.35 -32.97 49.42
N ILE A 45 0.73 -33.92 48.71
CA ILE A 45 -0.54 -33.85 47.97
C ILE A 45 -1.70 -34.34 48.87
N PRO A 46 -2.96 -33.93 48.63
CA PRO A 46 -4.12 -34.80 48.84
C PRO A 46 -4.99 -34.97 47.58
N SER A 47 -5.77 -36.04 47.51
CA SER A 47 -6.60 -36.38 46.34
C SER A 47 -7.86 -37.18 46.71
N ALA A 48 -8.80 -37.24 45.76
CA ALA A 48 -9.97 -38.12 45.66
C ALA A 48 -11.19 -37.87 46.58
N GLY A 49 -12.36 -37.90 45.94
CA GLY A 49 -13.72 -37.97 46.49
C GLY A 49 -14.70 -38.17 45.31
N THR A 50 -15.60 -39.14 45.38
CA THR A 50 -16.30 -39.71 44.21
C THR A 50 -17.79 -39.98 44.46
N GLU A 51 -18.63 -39.81 43.43
CA GLU A 51 -19.90 -40.51 43.13
C GLU A 51 -20.38 -39.97 41.75
N THR A 52 -20.56 -40.75 40.68
CA THR A 52 -21.79 -41.49 40.24
C THR A 52 -23.08 -40.66 40.34
N GLU A 53 -23.95 -40.53 39.33
CA GLU A 53 -24.10 -41.20 38.00
C GLU A 53 -24.74 -40.18 36.98
N LYS A 54 -25.22 -40.44 35.75
CA LYS A 54 -25.61 -41.66 34.98
C LYS A 54 -25.48 -41.40 33.46
N ASN A 55 -25.62 -42.44 32.62
CA ASN A 55 -25.70 -42.32 31.15
C ASN A 55 -27.13 -42.06 30.64
N GLY A 56 -27.28 -41.43 29.46
CA GLY A 56 -28.58 -41.31 28.79
C GLY A 56 -28.60 -40.48 27.49
N ALA A 57 -28.18 -41.07 26.37
CA ALA A 57 -28.36 -40.50 25.04
C ALA A 57 -28.89 -41.56 24.06
N ILE A 58 -29.85 -41.20 23.20
CA ILE A 58 -29.96 -41.62 21.77
C ILE A 58 -31.16 -40.92 21.10
N ALA A 59 -30.98 -40.70 19.80
CA ALA A 59 -31.64 -39.76 18.90
C ALA A 59 -33.10 -40.02 18.48
N SER A 60 -33.60 -39.04 17.71
CA SER A 60 -34.40 -39.16 16.47
C SER A 60 -35.94 -39.09 16.54
N THR A 61 -36.47 -38.11 15.80
CA THR A 61 -37.76 -38.14 15.09
C THR A 61 -37.62 -37.34 13.79
N SER A 62 -38.13 -37.86 12.68
CA SER A 62 -38.10 -37.19 11.35
C SER A 62 -39.30 -36.24 11.15
N PRO A 63 -39.19 -35.20 10.31
CA PRO A 63 -40.30 -34.31 10.00
C PRO A 63 -41.32 -34.94 9.02
N VAL A 64 -42.58 -34.54 9.17
CA VAL A 64 -43.72 -34.93 8.30
C VAL A 64 -43.82 -33.99 7.08
N ARG A 65 -44.58 -34.40 6.05
CA ARG A 65 -44.52 -33.84 4.68
C ARG A 65 -45.88 -33.30 4.20
N VAL A 66 -45.88 -32.15 3.52
CA VAL A 66 -46.97 -31.54 2.68
C VAL A 66 -48.32 -31.21 3.37
N PRO A 67 -49.22 -30.36 2.80
CA PRO A 67 -49.28 -29.87 1.41
C PRO A 67 -49.42 -28.35 1.12
N THR A 68 -48.97 -28.04 -0.10
CA THR A 68 -49.26 -26.93 -1.03
C THR A 68 -50.40 -25.92 -0.76
N GLN A 69 -50.13 -24.67 -1.13
CA GLN A 69 -51.04 -23.87 -1.97
C GLN A 69 -50.24 -22.99 -2.94
N ALA A 70 -50.85 -22.51 -4.04
CA ALA A 70 -50.17 -21.77 -5.10
C ALA A 70 -51.08 -20.71 -5.75
N VAL A 71 -50.50 -19.53 -6.05
CA VAL A 71 -51.03 -18.40 -6.85
C VAL A 71 -49.77 -17.78 -7.48
N ALA A 72 -49.45 -17.94 -8.76
CA ALA A 72 -50.11 -17.51 -10.01
C ALA A 72 -49.73 -16.07 -10.42
N ASP A 73 -49.34 -15.91 -11.70
CA ASP A 73 -48.70 -14.73 -12.28
C ASP A 73 -49.68 -13.63 -12.71
N SER A 74 -49.23 -12.37 -12.70
CA SER A 74 -49.26 -11.48 -13.90
C SER A 74 -48.64 -10.09 -13.63
N PRO A 75 -47.94 -9.46 -14.60
CA PRO A 75 -47.44 -8.09 -14.50
C PRO A 75 -48.38 -7.05 -15.14
N GLU A 76 -48.26 -5.77 -14.76
CA GLU A 76 -48.81 -4.64 -15.52
C GLU A 76 -47.80 -3.49 -15.64
N ASP A 77 -47.74 -2.86 -16.82
CA ASP A 77 -46.98 -1.65 -17.10
C ASP A 77 -47.75 -0.40 -16.63
N GLU A 78 -47.06 0.65 -16.16
CA GLU A 78 -47.50 2.02 -16.44
C GLU A 78 -46.40 2.84 -17.11
N LYS A 79 -46.77 3.45 -18.25
CA LYS A 79 -45.93 4.35 -19.04
C LYS A 79 -46.21 5.78 -18.59
N PHE A 80 -45.17 6.59 -18.42
CA PHE A 80 -45.32 8.04 -18.46
C PHE A 80 -44.70 8.66 -19.71
N ILE A 81 -45.35 9.72 -20.19
CA ILE A 81 -45.30 10.17 -21.59
C ILE A 81 -44.40 11.41 -21.72
N ALA A 82 -43.58 11.42 -22.77
CA ALA A 82 -42.75 12.56 -23.10
C ALA A 82 -43.57 13.79 -23.55
N GLN A 83 -43.14 14.98 -23.16
CA GLN A 83 -43.58 16.23 -23.77
C GLN A 83 -42.39 17.01 -24.32
N ARG A 84 -42.45 17.33 -25.62
CA ARG A 84 -41.69 18.43 -26.24
C ARG A 84 -42.51 19.71 -26.16
N PRO A 85 -41.87 20.88 -26.29
CA PRO A 85 -41.89 21.57 -27.59
C PRO A 85 -40.45 21.92 -28.05
N ALA A 86 -40.05 22.02 -29.33
CA ALA A 86 -40.69 22.46 -30.58
C ALA A 86 -40.90 24.00 -30.67
N GLU A 87 -40.52 24.74 -31.72
CA GLU A 87 -39.59 24.52 -32.85
C GLU A 87 -39.36 25.91 -33.56
N ILE A 88 -38.58 26.01 -34.65
CA ILE A 88 -38.60 27.10 -35.68
C ILE A 88 -38.02 28.48 -35.20
N ASN A 89 -37.19 29.27 -35.94
CA ASN A 89 -36.57 29.17 -37.28
C ASN A 89 -35.17 29.90 -37.32
N PRO A 90 -34.41 29.90 -38.46
CA PRO A 90 -32.99 30.30 -38.54
C PRO A 90 -32.72 31.63 -39.30
N GLU A 91 -31.70 31.68 -40.19
CA GLU A 91 -31.18 32.79 -41.05
C GLU A 91 -30.21 33.79 -40.37
N LEU A 92 -29.15 34.38 -40.99
CA LEU A 92 -28.46 34.31 -42.31
C LEU A 92 -26.98 34.78 -42.05
N VAL A 93 -25.91 34.07 -42.47
CA VAL A 93 -25.09 34.21 -43.72
C VAL A 93 -24.00 35.31 -43.76
N ASP A 94 -22.82 34.96 -44.33
CA ASP A 94 -21.71 35.81 -44.85
C ASP A 94 -20.87 36.68 -43.84
N GLU A 95 -19.60 37.06 -44.07
CA GLU A 95 -18.57 36.72 -45.09
C GLU A 95 -17.14 37.18 -44.68
N LYS A 96 -16.09 36.58 -45.28
CA LYS A 96 -14.74 37.20 -45.54
C LYS A 96 -13.88 37.60 -44.30
N LYS A 97 -12.56 37.85 -44.36
CA LYS A 97 -11.53 37.73 -45.42
C LYS A 97 -10.12 37.53 -44.82
N GLU A 98 -9.17 37.05 -45.62
CA GLU A 98 -7.72 37.14 -45.32
C GLU A 98 -7.19 38.58 -45.39
N VAL A 99 -6.15 38.90 -44.61
CA VAL A 99 -5.06 39.82 -45.01
C VAL A 99 -3.73 39.31 -44.42
N LYS A 100 -2.75 39.02 -45.28
CA LYS A 100 -1.33 38.86 -44.89
C LYS A 100 -0.68 40.23 -44.66
N LYS A 101 0.36 40.29 -43.82
CA LYS A 101 1.50 41.18 -44.06
C LYS A 101 2.80 40.63 -43.46
N GLU A 102 3.80 40.46 -44.33
CA GLU A 102 5.21 40.35 -43.96
C GLU A 102 5.78 41.76 -43.68
N LEU A 103 6.96 41.84 -43.03
CA LEU A 103 8.15 42.54 -43.56
C LEU A 103 9.35 42.50 -42.58
N ASP A 104 10.42 41.88 -43.07
CA ASP A 104 11.85 42.24 -42.98
C ASP A 104 12.70 42.27 -41.68
N VAL A 105 13.98 41.95 -41.93
CA VAL A 105 15.18 41.92 -41.07
C VAL A 105 16.01 43.21 -41.31
N PRO A 106 17.01 43.59 -40.48
CA PRO A 106 18.34 42.96 -40.36
C PRO A 106 18.72 42.62 -38.88
N ASP A 107 19.63 41.71 -38.51
CA ASP A 107 20.92 41.22 -39.05
C ASP A 107 22.13 42.18 -38.87
N GLU A 108 23.00 41.86 -37.89
CA GLU A 108 24.35 42.42 -37.77
C GLU A 108 25.29 41.42 -37.05
N GLN A 109 26.61 41.50 -37.28
CA GLN A 109 27.57 40.39 -37.09
C GLN A 109 28.78 40.69 -36.18
N ALA A 110 29.53 39.61 -35.88
CA ALA A 110 30.92 39.53 -35.40
C ALA A 110 31.21 39.76 -33.88
N GLY A 111 32.24 39.11 -33.29
CA GLY A 111 32.96 37.92 -33.76
C GLY A 111 34.36 37.63 -33.16
N ARG A 112 34.54 36.43 -32.56
CA ARG A 112 35.82 35.68 -32.34
C ARG A 112 36.86 36.31 -31.35
N PRO A 113 37.97 35.61 -30.98
CA PRO A 113 38.12 34.19 -30.55
C PRO A 113 39.03 34.00 -29.29
N GLY A 114 39.13 32.80 -28.68
CA GLY A 114 40.20 32.54 -27.68
C GLY A 114 40.31 31.17 -26.95
N LEU A 115 41.21 30.30 -27.42
CA LEU A 115 42.16 29.40 -26.68
C LEU A 115 41.75 28.55 -25.44
N LYS A 116 41.60 27.24 -25.70
CA LYS A 116 42.23 26.06 -25.04
C LYS A 116 42.76 26.16 -23.59
N GLN A 117 42.29 25.25 -22.72
CA GLN A 117 43.19 24.37 -21.95
C GLN A 117 42.60 22.98 -21.57
N THR A 118 43.45 22.07 -21.09
CA THR A 118 43.39 20.62 -21.41
C THR A 118 43.95 19.67 -20.32
N ALA A 119 43.10 19.07 -19.47
CA ALA A 119 43.37 17.84 -18.67
C ALA A 119 42.03 17.21 -18.21
N SER A 120 41.68 15.92 -18.35
CA SER A 120 42.37 14.61 -18.27
C SER A 120 42.48 14.03 -16.85
N THR A 121 41.64 13.01 -16.54
CA THR A 121 42.02 11.78 -15.80
C THR A 121 40.94 10.69 -15.99
N THR A 122 41.31 9.66 -16.78
CA THR A 122 40.96 8.23 -16.70
C THR A 122 39.58 7.76 -16.20
N ALA A 123 38.87 7.03 -17.07
CA ALA A 123 37.87 6.01 -16.70
C ALA A 123 38.32 4.61 -17.21
N VAL A 124 37.80 3.52 -16.62
CA VAL A 124 38.06 2.12 -17.02
C VAL A 124 36.69 1.42 -17.10
N ILE A 125 36.09 1.32 -18.28
CA ILE A 125 36.18 0.19 -19.24
C ILE A 125 35.53 -1.10 -18.73
N ASN A 126 34.30 -1.33 -19.24
CA ASN A 126 33.65 -2.60 -19.61
C ASN A 126 32.39 -2.16 -20.41
N GLY A 127 32.05 -2.68 -21.59
CA GLY A 127 32.74 -3.67 -22.42
C GLY A 127 31.91 -4.07 -23.65
N ASP A 128 31.53 -3.10 -24.49
CA ASP A 128 30.61 -3.32 -25.64
C ASP A 128 31.33 -3.71 -26.94
N ASP A 129 30.86 -4.79 -27.59
CA ASP A 129 31.24 -5.16 -28.96
C ASP A 129 30.53 -4.27 -30.00
N GLY A 130 31.18 -3.17 -30.37
CA GLY A 130 30.61 -2.15 -31.25
C GLY A 130 30.57 -2.52 -32.74
N TYR A 131 29.37 -2.51 -33.33
CA TYR A 131 29.17 -2.39 -34.78
C TYR A 131 28.92 -0.90 -35.13
N MET A 132 29.93 -0.21 -35.67
CA MET A 132 29.76 1.18 -36.11
C MET A 132 28.97 1.28 -37.43
N GLY A 133 28.00 2.19 -37.49
CA GLY A 133 27.18 2.41 -38.69
C GLY A 133 26.41 3.74 -38.70
N SER A 134 26.98 4.74 -39.38
CA SER A 134 26.36 6.02 -39.82
C SER A 134 25.74 6.95 -38.77
N GLU A 135 26.28 8.16 -38.68
CA GLU A 135 25.61 9.32 -38.07
C GLU A 135 24.49 9.86 -39.00
N ASN A 136 23.41 10.40 -38.40
CA ASN A 136 22.18 10.98 -38.98
C ASN A 136 20.96 10.04 -39.13
N GLY A 137 20.21 9.89 -38.03
CA GLY A 137 18.85 9.36 -38.01
C GLY A 137 18.31 9.33 -36.58
N HIS A 138 17.03 9.61 -36.37
CA HIS A 138 16.42 9.46 -35.04
C HIS A 138 16.46 7.98 -34.63
N GLY A 139 17.06 7.68 -33.48
CA GLY A 139 17.10 6.33 -32.94
C GLY A 139 15.69 5.78 -32.71
N VAL A 140 15.53 4.47 -32.89
CA VAL A 140 14.30 3.79 -32.44
C VAL A 140 14.29 3.84 -30.90
N PRO A 141 13.16 4.18 -30.26
CA PRO A 141 13.05 4.17 -28.80
C PRO A 141 13.47 2.84 -28.18
N ASN A 142 13.90 2.87 -26.91
CA ASN A 142 14.19 1.62 -26.20
C ASN A 142 12.91 0.76 -26.17
N VAL A 143 13.03 -0.54 -26.44
CA VAL A 143 11.91 -1.49 -26.43
C VAL A 143 11.14 -1.43 -25.11
N HIS A 144 11.84 -1.23 -23.99
CA HIS A 144 11.25 -1.12 -22.65
C HIS A 144 11.18 0.33 -22.15
N ALA A 145 11.19 1.31 -23.06
CA ALA A 145 10.94 2.71 -22.73
C ALA A 145 9.50 2.92 -22.21
N GLU A 146 9.31 4.04 -21.51
CA GLU A 146 7.97 4.43 -21.05
C GLU A 146 7.06 4.83 -22.21
N ALA A 147 5.75 4.76 -21.97
CA ALA A 147 4.74 5.03 -23.00
C ALA A 147 4.88 6.45 -23.61
N GLU A 148 5.35 7.43 -22.84
CA GLU A 148 5.63 8.78 -23.32
C GLU A 148 6.79 8.84 -24.33
N GLU A 149 7.88 8.11 -24.10
CA GLU A 149 9.00 8.04 -25.05
C GLU A 149 8.63 7.19 -26.28
N TYR A 150 7.99 6.03 -26.06
CA TYR A 150 7.70 5.05 -27.10
C TYR A 150 6.54 5.47 -28.03
N TYR A 151 5.50 6.12 -27.48
CA TYR A 151 4.32 6.57 -28.25
C TYR A 151 4.21 8.10 -28.39
N GLY A 152 4.67 8.88 -27.41
CA GLY A 152 4.54 10.35 -27.38
C GLY A 152 5.55 11.12 -28.25
N GLY A 153 6.68 10.50 -28.64
CA GLY A 153 7.63 11.10 -29.56
C GLY A 153 6.99 11.48 -30.92
N LYS A 154 7.47 12.56 -31.55
CA LYS A 154 6.96 13.06 -32.86
C LYS A 154 6.68 11.90 -33.82
N GLU A 155 5.54 11.94 -34.51
CA GLU A 155 5.15 10.90 -35.46
C GLU A 155 6.27 10.69 -36.50
N VAL A 156 6.96 9.55 -36.41
CA VAL A 156 8.15 9.26 -37.23
C VAL A 156 7.67 8.82 -38.61
N VAL A 157 7.22 9.79 -39.40
CA VAL A 157 6.98 9.67 -40.84
C VAL A 157 8.35 9.52 -41.52
N ASN A 158 8.90 8.32 -41.38
CA ASN A 158 10.19 7.96 -41.91
C ASN A 158 10.17 8.16 -43.44
N ARG A 159 11.23 8.73 -44.02
CA ARG A 159 11.23 9.22 -45.43
C ARG A 159 11.14 8.12 -46.50
N SER A 160 10.74 6.90 -46.14
CA SER A 160 10.18 5.87 -47.01
C SER A 160 8.79 6.25 -47.55
N ARG A 161 8.75 7.39 -48.27
CA ARG A 161 7.69 7.91 -49.17
C ARG A 161 6.44 8.54 -48.54
N THR A 162 6.01 9.60 -49.22
CA THR A 162 4.61 10.01 -49.34
C THR A 162 3.72 8.80 -49.59
N TYR A 163 2.67 8.63 -48.80
CA TYR A 163 1.64 7.63 -49.10
C TYR A 163 0.97 8.00 -50.44
N SER A 164 1.24 7.19 -51.46
CA SER A 164 0.32 7.08 -52.60
C SER A 164 -0.99 6.45 -52.12
N ILE A 165 -2.06 6.55 -52.93
CA ILE A 165 -3.30 5.78 -52.69
C ILE A 165 -3.02 4.30 -53.03
N ALA A 166 -2.22 3.65 -52.19
CA ALA A 166 -2.12 2.21 -52.12
C ALA A 166 -3.45 1.72 -51.51
N GLY A 167 -4.39 1.36 -52.39
CA GLY A 167 -5.79 1.17 -52.02
C GLY A 167 -6.00 0.15 -50.91
N VAL A 168 -6.21 0.61 -49.68
CA VAL A 168 -6.71 -0.20 -48.57
C VAL A 168 -8.14 -0.68 -48.89
N GLU A 169 -8.91 0.13 -49.63
CA GLU A 169 -10.19 -0.26 -50.25
C GLU A 169 -10.08 -1.52 -51.14
N ALA A 170 -8.93 -1.76 -51.78
CA ALA A 170 -8.69 -3.00 -52.54
C ALA A 170 -8.32 -4.20 -51.64
N HIS A 171 -7.84 -3.95 -50.42
CA HIS A 171 -7.43 -5.00 -49.47
C HIS A 171 -8.60 -5.62 -48.69
N SER A 172 -9.81 -5.05 -48.80
CA SER A 172 -11.07 -5.73 -48.48
C SER A 172 -11.23 -7.10 -49.20
N LYS A 173 -10.52 -7.33 -50.31
CA LYS A 173 -10.61 -8.57 -51.11
C LYS A 173 -9.68 -9.70 -50.67
N ARG A 174 -9.64 -10.00 -49.36
CA ARG A 174 -9.29 -11.34 -48.83
C ARG A 174 -10.37 -11.87 -47.88
N ARG A 175 -11.54 -12.11 -48.47
CA ARG A 175 -12.84 -12.49 -47.85
C ARG A 175 -13.39 -11.42 -46.91
N PRO A 176 -14.58 -10.87 -47.20
CA PRO A 176 -15.40 -10.23 -46.17
C PRO A 176 -15.78 -11.26 -45.11
N TRP A 177 -15.76 -10.85 -43.84
CA TRP A 177 -16.50 -11.54 -42.78
C TRP A 177 -17.98 -11.14 -42.92
N LEU A 178 -18.72 -11.84 -43.78
CA LEU A 178 -20.15 -11.62 -44.01
C LEU A 178 -20.91 -12.95 -44.00
N THR A 179 -21.86 -13.04 -43.07
CA THR A 179 -23.10 -13.84 -43.15
C THR A 179 -22.96 -15.32 -43.57
N GLY A 180 -22.74 -16.18 -42.59
CA GLY A 180 -22.85 -17.65 -42.70
C GLY A 180 -22.39 -18.31 -41.39
N ASP A 181 -23.04 -19.41 -40.98
CA ASP A 181 -22.88 -20.01 -39.64
C ASP A 181 -21.51 -20.68 -39.37
N ASP A 182 -20.65 -20.80 -40.38
CA ASP A 182 -19.30 -21.39 -40.29
C ASP A 182 -18.21 -20.31 -40.13
N ALA A 183 -17.94 -19.89 -38.89
CA ALA A 183 -16.75 -19.09 -38.57
C ALA A 183 -15.50 -19.98 -38.47
N PRO A 184 -14.50 -19.87 -39.38
CA PRO A 184 -13.33 -20.75 -39.38
C PRO A 184 -12.31 -20.32 -38.32
N SER A 185 -12.59 -20.64 -37.06
CA SER A 185 -11.64 -20.49 -35.96
C SER A 185 -10.34 -21.24 -36.28
N ARG A 186 -9.23 -20.50 -36.40
CA ARG A 186 -7.90 -21.10 -36.53
C ARG A 186 -7.49 -21.57 -35.14
N ASN A 187 -7.69 -22.85 -34.82
CA ASN A 187 -7.30 -23.40 -33.52
C ASN A 187 -5.83 -23.11 -33.18
N ARG A 188 -5.59 -22.55 -31.99
CA ARG A 188 -4.25 -22.21 -31.46
C ARG A 188 -3.31 -23.43 -31.54
N ARG A 189 -2.20 -23.30 -32.25
CA ARG A 189 -1.15 -24.33 -32.28
C ARG A 189 -0.39 -24.37 -30.95
N LEU A 190 -0.35 -25.55 -30.34
CA LEU A 190 0.37 -25.84 -29.10
C LEU A 190 1.82 -26.28 -29.31
N SER A 191 2.24 -26.52 -30.56
CA SER A 191 3.64 -26.75 -30.92
C SER A 191 4.48 -25.49 -30.68
N HIS A 192 5.70 -25.65 -30.18
CA HIS A 192 6.72 -24.60 -30.25
C HIS A 192 7.00 -24.25 -31.72
N ASP A 193 7.10 -22.94 -31.99
CA ASP A 193 7.64 -22.45 -33.26
C ASP A 193 9.17 -22.40 -33.18
N GLU A 194 9.82 -22.43 -34.34
CA GLU A 194 11.28 -22.32 -34.45
C GLU A 194 11.78 -20.96 -33.92
N GLN A 195 12.59 -20.99 -32.85
CA GLN A 195 13.26 -19.81 -32.30
C GLN A 195 14.34 -19.31 -33.27
N SER A 196 13.92 -18.50 -34.23
CA SER A 196 14.82 -17.82 -35.16
C SER A 196 15.79 -16.91 -34.41
N ALA A 197 17.10 -17.18 -34.50
CA ALA A 197 18.18 -16.33 -33.99
C ALA A 197 18.35 -15.04 -34.83
N ARG A 198 17.28 -14.25 -34.96
CA ARG A 198 17.21 -12.98 -35.67
C ARG A 198 16.63 -11.91 -34.76
N ALA A 199 16.82 -10.64 -35.12
CA ALA A 199 16.29 -9.50 -34.37
C ALA A 199 14.78 -9.64 -34.07
N PRO A 200 14.31 -9.16 -32.89
CA PRO A 200 12.92 -9.30 -32.46
C PRO A 200 11.96 -8.74 -33.50
N ARG A 201 10.79 -9.37 -33.65
CA ARG A 201 9.86 -8.98 -34.71
C ARG A 201 9.18 -7.65 -34.37
N ARG A 202 8.77 -6.96 -35.42
CA ARG A 202 7.98 -5.73 -35.34
C ARG A 202 6.69 -5.89 -36.10
N PHE A 203 5.59 -5.41 -35.53
CA PHE A 203 4.26 -5.42 -36.12
C PHE A 203 3.88 -4.02 -36.59
N LEU A 204 3.22 -3.93 -37.74
CA LEU A 204 2.59 -2.70 -38.22
C LEU A 204 1.11 -2.79 -37.88
N ILE A 205 0.63 -1.89 -37.04
CA ILE A 205 -0.68 -1.97 -36.38
C ILE A 205 -1.48 -0.71 -36.69
N ASP A 206 -2.74 -0.88 -37.09
CA ASP A 206 -3.76 0.17 -37.07
C ASP A 206 -4.55 0.04 -35.76
N VAL A 207 -4.48 1.06 -34.90
CA VAL A 207 -4.71 0.89 -33.46
C VAL A 207 -6.17 0.62 -33.16
N GLU A 208 -7.09 1.41 -33.69
CA GLU A 208 -8.53 1.24 -33.43
C GLU A 208 -9.10 -0.03 -34.09
N GLU A 209 -8.65 -0.37 -35.31
CA GLU A 209 -9.07 -1.62 -35.97
C GLU A 209 -8.57 -2.84 -35.22
N THR A 210 -7.31 -2.85 -34.78
CA THR A 210 -6.73 -3.97 -34.01
C THR A 210 -7.36 -4.06 -32.63
N LEU A 211 -7.60 -2.93 -31.94
CA LEU A 211 -8.27 -2.88 -30.64
C LEU A 211 -9.68 -3.48 -30.72
N ARG A 212 -10.47 -3.07 -31.72
CA ARG A 212 -11.81 -3.61 -31.97
C ARG A 212 -11.77 -5.12 -32.25
N LEU A 213 -10.87 -5.58 -33.13
CA LEU A 213 -10.74 -7.00 -33.47
C LEU A 213 -10.27 -7.87 -32.29
N VAL A 214 -9.38 -7.35 -31.44
CA VAL A 214 -8.91 -8.04 -30.23
C VAL A 214 -10.07 -8.24 -29.25
N LEU A 215 -10.85 -7.19 -28.99
CA LEU A 215 -12.02 -7.26 -28.11
C LEU A 215 -13.11 -8.18 -28.69
N GLU A 216 -13.59 -7.93 -29.92
CA GLU A 216 -14.64 -8.74 -30.57
C GLU A 216 -14.34 -10.25 -30.66
N GLN A 217 -13.05 -10.63 -30.63
CA GLN A 217 -12.62 -12.01 -30.73
C GLN A 217 -12.36 -12.66 -29.35
N GLU A 218 -11.67 -11.96 -28.46
CA GLU A 218 -11.07 -12.53 -27.24
C GLU A 218 -11.78 -12.14 -25.93
N ASP A 219 -12.36 -10.94 -25.83
CA ASP A 219 -13.21 -10.48 -24.71
C ASP A 219 -14.61 -11.07 -24.89
N ARG A 220 -15.15 -11.76 -23.87
CA ARG A 220 -16.41 -12.52 -23.95
C ARG A 220 -17.44 -12.20 -22.87
N ASP A 221 -17.06 -11.57 -21.77
CA ASP A 221 -17.99 -11.04 -20.77
C ASP A 221 -18.22 -9.52 -20.90
N ASN A 222 -17.45 -8.84 -21.77
CA ASN A 222 -17.52 -7.41 -22.11
C ASN A 222 -17.00 -6.49 -20.99
N ASP A 223 -16.08 -6.97 -20.16
CA ASP A 223 -15.42 -6.17 -19.12
C ASP A 223 -14.32 -5.22 -19.68
N PHE A 224 -13.96 -5.36 -20.96
CA PHE A 224 -12.85 -4.67 -21.64
C PHE A 224 -11.45 -5.09 -21.16
N GLN A 225 -11.30 -6.35 -20.74
CA GLN A 225 -10.04 -6.98 -20.36
C GLN A 225 -9.78 -8.24 -21.20
N ILE A 226 -8.67 -8.94 -20.95
CA ILE A 226 -8.40 -10.28 -21.48
C ILE A 226 -7.85 -11.15 -20.35
N SER A 227 -8.65 -12.15 -19.98
CA SER A 227 -8.42 -13.04 -18.85
C SER A 227 -8.21 -14.52 -19.29
N ILE A 228 -8.08 -15.40 -18.29
CA ILE A 228 -8.22 -16.85 -18.46
C ILE A 228 -9.68 -17.35 -18.46
N TYR A 229 -10.66 -16.54 -18.00
CA TYR A 229 -12.08 -16.91 -18.03
C TYR A 229 -12.70 -16.73 -19.41
N ASP A 230 -12.24 -15.73 -20.14
CA ASP A 230 -12.60 -15.46 -21.53
C ASP A 230 -12.47 -16.67 -22.45
N ALA A 231 -13.58 -17.11 -23.04
CA ALA A 231 -13.65 -18.25 -23.96
C ALA A 231 -13.15 -17.97 -25.40
N GLY A 232 -12.37 -16.90 -25.59
CA GLY A 232 -11.73 -16.57 -26.87
C GLY A 232 -10.71 -17.61 -27.37
N PRO A 233 -10.38 -17.64 -28.67
CA PRO A 233 -9.46 -18.62 -29.25
C PRO A 233 -7.98 -18.45 -28.84
N LYS A 234 -7.65 -17.36 -28.13
CA LYS A 234 -6.31 -16.96 -27.66
C LYS A 234 -5.29 -16.90 -28.80
N LEU A 235 -5.68 -16.31 -29.94
CA LEU A 235 -4.90 -16.27 -31.18
C LEU A 235 -5.22 -15.05 -32.07
N VAL A 236 -4.34 -14.05 -32.14
CA VAL A 236 -4.50 -12.89 -33.06
C VAL A 236 -3.33 -12.79 -34.04
N SER A 237 -3.61 -12.70 -35.34
CA SER A 237 -2.61 -12.60 -36.41
C SER A 237 -2.24 -11.14 -36.72
N LEU A 238 -1.05 -10.67 -36.35
CA LEU A 238 -0.58 -9.30 -36.63
C LEU A 238 0.34 -9.22 -37.85
N GLY A 239 0.18 -8.18 -38.67
CA GLY A 239 1.02 -7.93 -39.86
C GLY A 239 2.43 -7.46 -39.49
N THR A 240 3.48 -8.05 -40.08
CA THR A 240 4.87 -7.70 -39.73
C THR A 240 5.34 -6.44 -40.48
N ALA A 241 5.98 -5.52 -39.77
CA ALA A 241 6.48 -4.26 -40.31
C ALA A 241 7.55 -4.46 -41.41
N SER A 242 8.42 -5.46 -41.26
CA SER A 242 9.43 -5.84 -42.25
C SER A 242 8.84 -6.43 -43.55
N SER A 243 7.54 -6.74 -43.57
CA SER A 243 6.80 -7.12 -44.78
C SER A 243 5.76 -6.08 -45.21
N ASN A 244 5.71 -4.89 -44.56
CA ASN A 244 4.62 -3.93 -44.74
C ASN A 244 3.23 -4.60 -44.62
N ALA A 245 3.07 -5.44 -43.60
CA ALA A 245 1.89 -6.28 -43.33
C ALA A 245 1.53 -7.35 -44.38
N TYR A 246 2.29 -7.55 -45.47
CA TYR A 246 2.04 -8.63 -46.44
C TYR A 246 2.22 -10.05 -45.86
N LYS A 247 2.92 -10.19 -44.73
CA LYS A 247 3.01 -11.42 -43.93
C LYS A 247 2.55 -11.13 -42.51
N SER A 248 1.72 -12.00 -41.95
CA SER A 248 1.34 -11.98 -40.54
C SER A 248 2.19 -12.95 -39.69
N PHE A 249 2.13 -12.77 -38.37
CA PHE A 249 2.54 -13.77 -37.38
C PHE A 249 1.50 -13.85 -36.25
N ASP A 250 1.41 -15.00 -35.60
CA ASP A 250 0.31 -15.36 -34.69
C ASP A 250 0.70 -15.13 -33.21
N ILE A 251 0.15 -14.08 -32.60
CA ILE A 251 0.20 -13.79 -31.16
C ILE A 251 -0.69 -14.80 -30.42
N ARG A 252 -0.21 -15.42 -29.33
CA ARG A 252 -0.85 -16.58 -28.69
C ARG A 252 -0.93 -16.47 -27.17
N GLY A 253 -2.06 -16.88 -26.61
CA GLY A 253 -2.30 -16.93 -25.17
C GLY A 253 -2.76 -15.60 -24.57
N HIS A 254 -3.53 -15.68 -23.49
CA HIS A 254 -4.07 -14.52 -22.75
C HIS A 254 -3.00 -13.47 -22.47
N TYR A 255 -1.88 -13.82 -21.84
CA TYR A 255 -0.84 -12.88 -21.46
C TYR A 255 -0.35 -11.95 -22.59
N MET A 256 0.05 -12.51 -23.75
CA MET A 256 0.52 -11.71 -24.88
C MET A 256 -0.59 -10.86 -25.53
N LEU A 257 -1.85 -11.29 -25.41
CA LEU A 257 -3.02 -10.58 -25.94
C LEU A 257 -3.50 -9.48 -24.98
N SER A 258 -3.41 -9.70 -23.67
CA SER A 258 -3.63 -8.69 -22.63
C SER A 258 -2.55 -7.59 -22.70
N ASN A 259 -1.27 -7.99 -22.89
CA ASN A 259 -0.20 -7.02 -23.17
C ASN A 259 -0.47 -6.25 -24.47
N LEU A 260 -0.97 -6.91 -25.53
CA LEU A 260 -1.36 -6.22 -26.76
C LEU A 260 -2.50 -5.21 -26.52
N LEU A 261 -3.51 -5.57 -25.74
CA LEU A 261 -4.63 -4.70 -25.36
C LEU A 261 -4.14 -3.45 -24.60
N GLN A 262 -3.23 -3.64 -23.64
CA GLN A 262 -2.60 -2.57 -22.86
C GLN A 262 -1.74 -1.63 -23.72
N GLU A 263 -0.88 -2.17 -24.59
CA GLU A 263 -0.04 -1.37 -25.48
C GLU A 263 -0.88 -0.63 -26.56
N LEU A 264 -1.99 -1.21 -27.03
CA LEU A 264 -2.98 -0.53 -27.88
C LEU A 264 -3.69 0.61 -27.15
N ALA A 265 -4.08 0.41 -25.88
CA ALA A 265 -4.68 1.46 -25.06
C ALA A 265 -3.72 2.64 -24.85
N HIS A 266 -2.46 2.37 -24.49
CA HIS A 266 -1.41 3.39 -24.43
C HIS A 266 -1.25 4.14 -25.76
N ALA A 267 -1.14 3.43 -26.88
CA ALA A 267 -1.00 4.05 -28.20
C ALA A 267 -2.17 4.99 -28.52
N ARG A 268 -3.40 4.58 -28.19
CA ARG A 268 -4.61 5.38 -28.37
C ARG A 268 -4.62 6.63 -27.48
N ASP A 269 -4.20 6.52 -26.21
CA ASP A 269 -4.11 7.65 -25.28
C ASP A 269 -3.16 8.74 -25.80
N TYR A 270 -2.04 8.35 -26.43
CA TYR A 270 -1.12 9.27 -27.14
C TYR A 270 -1.60 9.64 -28.57
N GLY A 271 -2.87 9.42 -28.90
CA GLY A 271 -3.50 9.80 -30.18
C GLY A 271 -2.99 9.05 -31.41
N ARG A 272 -2.26 7.94 -31.23
CA ARG A 272 -1.60 7.21 -32.33
C ARG A 272 -2.60 6.33 -33.05
N LYS A 273 -2.92 6.68 -34.30
CA LYS A 273 -3.75 5.84 -35.17
C LYS A 273 -2.99 4.62 -35.71
N ARG A 274 -1.67 4.75 -35.88
CA ARG A 274 -0.79 3.66 -36.33
C ARG A 274 0.48 3.62 -35.50
N ILE A 275 0.95 2.40 -35.22
CA ILE A 275 2.20 2.15 -34.49
C ILE A 275 3.03 1.06 -35.16
N VAL A 276 4.33 1.08 -34.87
CA VAL A 276 5.22 -0.06 -35.07
C VAL A 276 5.54 -0.60 -33.69
N LEU A 277 5.09 -1.82 -33.38
CA LEU A 277 5.20 -2.42 -32.05
C LEU A 277 6.23 -3.57 -32.06
N ASP A 278 7.17 -3.56 -31.12
CA ASP A 278 8.15 -4.63 -30.90
C ASP A 278 7.52 -5.82 -30.17
N GLU A 279 7.70 -7.04 -30.70
CA GLU A 279 7.25 -8.32 -30.11
C GLU A 279 7.73 -8.49 -28.66
N ALA A 280 8.91 -7.93 -28.34
CA ALA A 280 9.52 -7.95 -27.02
C ALA A 280 8.77 -7.16 -25.93
N ARG A 281 7.87 -6.22 -26.27
CA ARG A 281 6.92 -5.64 -25.29
C ARG A 281 5.76 -6.59 -24.94
N LEU A 282 5.44 -7.53 -25.85
CA LEU A 282 4.36 -8.51 -25.66
C LEU A 282 4.84 -9.76 -24.93
N VAL A 283 6.08 -10.20 -25.17
CA VAL A 283 6.72 -11.35 -24.49
C VAL A 283 7.59 -10.95 -23.28
N GLU A 284 7.43 -9.72 -22.77
CA GLU A 284 8.15 -9.22 -21.60
C GLU A 284 7.94 -10.13 -20.38
N ASN A 285 9.01 -10.43 -19.63
CA ASN A 285 8.91 -11.23 -18.39
C ASN A 285 7.91 -10.56 -17.43
N PRO A 286 6.86 -11.24 -16.94
CA PRO A 286 5.83 -10.60 -16.12
C PRO A 286 6.37 -10.04 -14.79
N VAL A 287 7.44 -10.62 -14.24
CA VAL A 287 8.13 -10.07 -13.05
C VAL A 287 8.74 -8.70 -13.36
N ASP A 288 9.43 -8.60 -14.51
CA ASP A 288 10.15 -7.39 -14.90
C ASP A 288 9.16 -6.33 -15.44
N ARG A 289 8.12 -6.74 -16.17
CA ARG A 289 7.01 -5.89 -16.65
C ARG A 289 6.30 -5.22 -15.47
N LEU A 290 5.88 -5.98 -14.47
CA LEU A 290 5.20 -5.44 -13.29
C LEU A 290 6.12 -4.51 -12.48
N SER A 291 7.39 -4.90 -12.26
CA SER A 291 8.37 -4.04 -11.56
C SER A 291 8.62 -2.72 -12.29
N ARG A 292 8.69 -2.75 -13.64
CA ARG A 292 8.83 -1.55 -14.48
C ARG A 292 7.57 -0.67 -14.45
N MET A 293 6.38 -1.27 -14.59
CA MET A 293 5.10 -0.56 -14.53
C MET A 293 4.89 0.13 -13.18
N ILE A 294 5.20 -0.55 -12.07
CA ILE A 294 5.18 0.04 -10.72
C ILE A 294 6.12 1.25 -10.66
N LYS A 295 7.41 1.02 -10.95
CA LYS A 295 8.48 2.01 -10.81
C LYS A 295 8.22 3.29 -11.61
N ASN A 296 7.86 3.14 -12.87
CA ASN A 296 7.88 4.24 -13.82
C ASN A 296 6.50 4.84 -14.08
N SER A 297 5.43 4.03 -14.07
CA SER A 297 4.06 4.47 -14.38
C SER A 297 3.19 4.61 -13.13
N PHE A 298 2.99 3.55 -12.34
CA PHE A 298 1.97 3.53 -11.27
C PHE A 298 2.23 4.55 -10.16
N TRP A 299 3.48 4.69 -9.70
CA TRP A 299 3.80 5.73 -8.70
C TRP A 299 3.49 7.15 -9.19
N ASN A 300 3.57 7.41 -10.50
CA ASN A 300 3.23 8.71 -11.07
C ASN A 300 1.70 8.88 -11.15
N SER A 301 0.97 7.84 -11.60
CA SER A 301 -0.50 7.81 -11.61
C SER A 301 -1.12 7.99 -10.22
N LEU A 302 -0.49 7.44 -9.17
CA LEU A 302 -0.89 7.57 -7.77
C LEU A 302 -0.44 8.89 -7.11
N THR A 303 0.34 9.73 -7.79
CA THR A 303 0.80 11.01 -7.21
C THR A 303 -0.34 12.05 -7.19
N ARG A 304 -0.45 12.83 -6.10
CA ARG A 304 -1.35 13.98 -5.94
C ARG A 304 -0.58 15.18 -5.37
N ARG A 305 -1.15 16.38 -5.50
CA ARG A 305 -0.67 17.67 -4.94
C ARG A 305 -1.87 18.47 -4.43
N ILE A 306 -1.70 19.24 -3.36
CA ILE A 306 -2.72 20.18 -2.87
C ILE A 306 -2.30 21.60 -3.23
N ASP A 307 -2.52 21.99 -4.48
CA ASP A 307 -2.23 23.32 -5.00
C ASP A 307 -3.18 23.68 -6.14
N GLY A 308 -2.99 24.86 -6.72
CA GLY A 308 -3.88 25.41 -7.75
C GLY A 308 -4.21 24.48 -8.91
N ASP A 309 -3.36 23.51 -9.24
CA ASP A 309 -3.56 22.57 -10.35
C ASP A 309 -4.02 21.18 -9.88
N GLY A 310 -3.66 20.74 -8.66
CA GLY A 310 -4.16 19.48 -8.09
C GLY A 310 -5.58 19.54 -7.47
N LEU A 311 -6.08 20.75 -7.16
CA LEU A 311 -7.31 20.94 -6.39
C LEU A 311 -8.59 20.37 -7.03
N GLU A 312 -8.70 20.39 -8.36
CA GLU A 312 -9.86 19.85 -9.09
C GLU A 312 -10.05 18.34 -8.86
N LEU A 313 -8.95 17.58 -8.85
CA LEU A 313 -8.97 16.14 -8.62
C LEU A 313 -9.12 15.79 -7.13
N ILE A 314 -8.41 16.49 -6.23
CA ILE A 314 -8.35 16.10 -4.82
C ILE A 314 -9.59 16.51 -4.01
N CYS A 315 -10.24 17.62 -4.35
CA CYS A 315 -11.44 18.05 -3.63
C CYS A 315 -12.61 17.07 -3.80
N ALA A 316 -12.69 16.39 -4.94
CA ALA A 316 -13.69 15.35 -5.20
C ALA A 316 -13.67 14.26 -4.11
N ASP A 317 -14.82 14.02 -3.50
CA ASP A 317 -14.99 13.05 -2.42
C ASP A 317 -16.16 12.09 -2.72
N PRO A 318 -15.88 10.87 -3.22
CA PRO A 318 -16.92 9.86 -3.47
C PRO A 318 -17.67 9.39 -2.21
N LYS A 319 -17.15 9.70 -1.01
CA LYS A 319 -17.77 9.39 0.29
C LYS A 319 -18.66 10.51 0.81
N ASN A 320 -18.58 11.73 0.25
CA ASN A 320 -19.46 12.83 0.67
C ASN A 320 -20.94 12.51 0.34
N ARG A 321 -21.78 12.48 1.37
CA ARG A 321 -23.24 12.32 1.29
C ARG A 321 -24.03 13.54 1.78
N SER A 322 -23.34 14.62 2.17
CA SER A 322 -23.97 15.86 2.60
C SER A 322 -24.66 16.58 1.43
N ARG A 323 -25.52 17.57 1.76
CA ARG A 323 -26.10 18.45 0.75
C ARG A 323 -25.07 19.42 0.13
N ASN A 324 -23.88 19.55 0.72
CA ASN A 324 -22.82 20.43 0.22
C ASN A 324 -21.82 19.65 -0.65
N ALA A 325 -22.08 19.66 -1.97
CA ALA A 325 -21.18 19.07 -2.96
C ALA A 325 -20.07 20.02 -3.46
N ASN A 326 -19.99 21.26 -2.93
CA ASN A 326 -18.99 22.24 -3.37
C ASN A 326 -17.58 21.85 -2.88
N PRO A 327 -16.54 21.95 -3.73
CA PRO A 327 -15.15 21.81 -3.31
C PRO A 327 -14.83 22.74 -2.12
N LEU A 328 -14.36 22.14 -1.02
CA LEU A 328 -14.07 22.83 0.23
C LEU A 328 -12.70 22.40 0.77
N ILE A 329 -11.83 23.37 1.03
CA ILE A 329 -10.54 23.17 1.69
C ILE A 329 -10.49 23.87 3.05
N TYR A 330 -10.04 23.12 4.05
CA TYR A 330 -9.81 23.56 5.42
C TYR A 330 -8.32 23.84 5.65
N VAL A 331 -7.99 25.03 6.17
CA VAL A 331 -6.61 25.49 6.37
C VAL A 331 -6.34 25.73 7.86
N PRO A 332 -5.21 25.31 8.44
CA PRO A 332 -4.88 25.59 9.83
C PRO A 332 -4.83 27.10 10.18
N HIS A 333 -5.31 27.47 11.37
CA HIS A 333 -5.20 28.84 11.90
C HIS A 333 -3.77 29.44 11.85
N GLY A 334 -2.74 28.57 11.93
CA GLY A 334 -1.34 28.95 11.96
C GLY A 334 -0.70 29.24 10.60
N GLU A 335 -1.42 29.01 9.49
CA GLU A 335 -0.90 29.22 8.12
C GLU A 335 -1.76 30.24 7.32
N PRO A 336 -1.88 31.50 7.78
CA PRO A 336 -2.78 32.49 7.16
C PRO A 336 -2.39 32.85 5.72
N GLU A 337 -1.10 32.78 5.37
CA GLU A 337 -0.61 32.99 4.00
C GLU A 337 -1.03 31.87 3.05
N MET A 338 -1.08 30.63 3.54
CA MET A 338 -1.59 29.47 2.80
C MET A 338 -3.11 29.61 2.58
N ALA A 339 -3.84 30.14 3.57
CA ALA A 339 -5.26 30.42 3.41
C ALA A 339 -5.53 31.48 2.33
N GLU A 340 -4.71 32.53 2.23
CA GLU A 340 -4.85 33.51 1.15
C GLU A 340 -4.41 32.96 -0.22
N TYR A 341 -3.41 32.07 -0.27
CA TYR A 341 -3.07 31.34 -1.51
C TYR A 341 -4.27 30.57 -2.06
N TYR A 342 -5.00 29.82 -1.22
CA TYR A 342 -6.18 29.09 -1.70
C TYR A 342 -7.34 30.02 -2.08
N ARG A 343 -7.49 31.20 -1.45
CA ARG A 343 -8.45 32.23 -1.88
C ARG A 343 -8.06 32.87 -3.22
N GLU A 344 -6.77 33.07 -3.47
CA GLU A 344 -6.24 33.51 -4.76
C GLU A 344 -6.54 32.48 -5.85
N VAL A 345 -6.31 31.18 -5.59
CA VAL A 345 -6.71 30.09 -6.49
C VAL A 345 -8.22 30.10 -6.77
N ALA A 346 -9.07 30.24 -5.74
CA ALA A 346 -10.52 30.32 -5.91
C ALA A 346 -10.95 31.52 -6.77
N ARG A 347 -10.28 32.67 -6.61
CA ARG A 347 -10.49 33.87 -7.44
C ARG A 347 -10.01 33.70 -8.89
N GLN A 348 -8.96 32.90 -9.13
CA GLN A 348 -8.40 32.64 -10.46
C GLN A 348 -9.13 31.52 -11.22
N LYS A 349 -9.64 30.50 -10.53
CA LYS A 349 -10.39 29.36 -11.08
C LYS A 349 -11.83 29.34 -10.54
N PRO A 350 -12.68 30.37 -10.81
CA PRO A 350 -14.02 30.47 -10.23
C PRO A 350 -14.96 29.32 -10.61
N ALA A 351 -14.71 28.65 -11.74
CA ALA A 351 -15.44 27.46 -12.17
C ALA A 351 -15.28 26.25 -11.22
N LEU A 352 -14.24 26.23 -10.38
CA LEU A 352 -14.03 25.20 -9.35
C LEU A 352 -14.99 25.35 -8.15
N GLY A 353 -15.59 26.53 -7.94
CA GLY A 353 -16.49 26.79 -6.80
C GLY A 353 -15.82 26.67 -5.42
N LEU A 354 -14.48 26.74 -5.37
CA LEU A 354 -13.68 26.43 -4.18
C LEU A 354 -13.99 27.33 -2.98
N GLN A 355 -14.46 26.70 -1.89
CA GLN A 355 -14.64 27.31 -0.58
C GLN A 355 -13.37 27.10 0.26
N VAL A 356 -12.98 28.12 1.05
CA VAL A 356 -11.75 28.12 1.85
C VAL A 356 -12.09 28.55 3.28
N GLU A 357 -12.25 27.59 4.18
CA GLU A 357 -12.52 27.82 5.59
C GLU A 357 -11.23 27.67 6.43
N VAL A 358 -11.07 28.49 7.48
CA VAL A 358 -9.91 28.44 8.38
C VAL A 358 -10.31 27.73 9.68
N LEU A 359 -9.58 26.68 10.02
CA LEU A 359 -9.80 25.86 11.21
C LEU A 359 -9.45 26.62 12.51
N PRO A 360 -10.05 26.25 13.66
CA PRO A 360 -9.68 26.81 14.96
C PRO A 360 -8.31 26.31 15.45
N PRO A 361 -7.74 26.90 16.52
CA PRO A 361 -6.47 26.46 17.12
C PRO A 361 -6.44 25.03 17.68
N ARG A 362 -7.61 24.42 17.91
CA ARG A 362 -7.75 23.02 18.30
C ARG A 362 -8.76 22.33 17.37
N PRO A 363 -8.32 21.93 16.16
CA PRO A 363 -9.23 21.38 15.15
C PRO A 363 -9.63 19.92 15.42
N ASP A 364 -8.97 19.25 16.36
CA ASP A 364 -9.27 17.86 16.75
C ASP A 364 -10.24 17.74 17.94
N ASP A 365 -10.90 18.84 18.32
CA ASP A 365 -11.96 18.79 19.32
C ASP A 365 -13.18 17.99 18.80
N PRO A 366 -13.64 16.94 19.49
CA PRO A 366 -14.68 16.05 18.95
C PRO A 366 -16.04 16.69 18.67
N GLU A 367 -16.40 17.75 19.39
CA GLU A 367 -17.68 18.45 19.17
C GLU A 367 -17.57 19.39 17.96
N PHE A 368 -16.44 20.07 17.80
CA PHE A 368 -16.13 20.82 16.59
C PHE A 368 -16.07 19.91 15.35
N VAL A 369 -15.37 18.77 15.42
CA VAL A 369 -15.27 17.83 14.28
C VAL A 369 -16.65 17.31 13.86
N LYS A 370 -17.53 16.98 14.83
CA LYS A 370 -18.92 16.60 14.56
C LYS A 370 -19.69 17.68 13.78
N SER A 371 -19.45 18.96 14.09
CA SER A 371 -20.09 20.09 13.39
C SER A 371 -19.69 20.23 11.92
N LEU A 372 -18.61 19.57 11.48
CA LEU A 372 -18.17 19.56 10.08
C LEU A 372 -18.83 18.45 9.24
N ASN A 373 -19.64 17.57 9.84
CA ASN A 373 -20.26 16.43 9.13
C ASN A 373 -21.15 16.86 7.94
N GLU A 374 -21.82 18.03 8.03
CA GLU A 374 -22.60 18.60 6.92
C GLU A 374 -21.76 19.35 5.87
N LYS A 375 -20.48 19.60 6.16
CA LYS A 375 -19.53 20.34 5.32
C LYS A 375 -18.18 19.61 5.20
N PRO A 376 -18.16 18.37 4.67
CA PRO A 376 -16.90 17.63 4.53
C PRO A 376 -15.96 18.32 3.53
N GLY A 377 -14.79 18.73 4.01
CA GLY A 377 -13.71 19.30 3.20
C GLY A 377 -12.40 18.52 3.28
N ILE A 378 -11.53 18.72 2.28
CA ILE A 378 -10.13 18.29 2.29
C ILE A 378 -9.33 19.19 3.24
N LEU A 379 -8.35 18.64 3.95
CA LEU A 379 -7.45 19.40 4.81
C LEU A 379 -6.20 19.79 4.02
N ALA A 380 -5.74 21.02 4.19
CA ALA A 380 -4.46 21.45 3.66
C ALA A 380 -3.30 20.64 4.27
N LEU A 381 -2.24 20.46 3.49
CA LEU A 381 -1.00 19.79 3.88
C LEU A 381 0.22 20.70 3.64
N ALA A 382 1.41 20.22 4.02
CA ALA A 382 2.68 20.90 3.78
C ALA A 382 2.86 21.40 2.33
N MET A 383 3.38 22.62 2.17
CA MET A 383 3.65 23.26 0.88
C MET A 383 5.07 23.85 0.86
N LYS A 384 5.74 23.79 -0.29
CA LYS A 384 7.03 24.47 -0.53
C LYS A 384 6.75 25.96 -0.83
N ARG A 385 7.38 26.86 -0.08
CA ARG A 385 7.35 28.31 -0.34
C ARG A 385 8.23 28.64 -1.55
N LYS A 386 7.74 29.47 -2.47
CA LYS A 386 8.38 29.72 -3.78
C LYS A 386 8.24 31.20 -4.15
N THR A 387 9.27 31.80 -4.74
CA THR A 387 9.16 33.16 -5.29
C THR A 387 8.57 33.11 -6.69
N GLY A 388 7.48 33.85 -6.91
CA GLY A 388 6.83 34.01 -8.21
C GLY A 388 7.64 34.85 -9.18
N ARG A 389 7.26 34.82 -10.47
CA ARG A 389 7.92 35.62 -11.53
C ARG A 389 7.73 37.15 -11.35
N ASP A 390 6.77 37.55 -10.53
CA ASP A 390 6.50 38.94 -10.12
C ASP A 390 7.22 39.34 -8.82
N GLY A 391 8.06 38.45 -8.26
CA GLY A 391 8.78 38.68 -7.01
C GLY A 391 7.97 38.45 -5.73
N LYS A 392 6.67 38.12 -5.81
CA LYS A 392 5.86 37.79 -4.63
C LYS A 392 6.15 36.37 -4.13
N LEU A 393 5.87 36.12 -2.85
CA LEU A 393 5.83 34.76 -2.34
C LEU A 393 4.54 34.06 -2.81
N THR A 394 4.67 32.82 -3.26
CA THR A 394 3.59 31.90 -3.59
C THR A 394 3.90 30.52 -3.01
N PHE A 395 2.94 29.60 -3.09
CA PHE A 395 3.08 28.24 -2.58
C PHE A 395 3.01 27.22 -3.72
N GLU A 396 3.77 26.14 -3.55
CA GLU A 396 3.72 24.96 -4.40
C GLU A 396 3.39 23.72 -3.55
N GLY A 397 2.42 22.92 -4.00
CA GLY A 397 2.01 21.72 -3.28
C GLY A 397 3.15 20.72 -3.22
N ILE A 398 3.48 20.23 -2.02
CA ILE A 398 4.37 19.08 -1.91
C ILE A 398 3.61 17.85 -2.43
N PRO A 399 4.20 17.06 -3.36
CA PRO A 399 3.54 15.89 -3.90
C PRO A 399 3.68 14.68 -2.97
N PHE A 400 2.61 13.88 -2.91
CA PHE A 400 2.52 12.63 -2.17
C PHE A 400 1.80 11.57 -3.01
N VAL A 401 1.81 10.32 -2.54
CA VAL A 401 1.18 9.19 -3.20
C VAL A 401 -0.06 8.74 -2.42
N VAL A 402 -1.18 8.53 -3.12
CA VAL A 402 -2.43 7.99 -2.53
C VAL A 402 -2.50 6.45 -2.62
N PRO A 403 -3.36 5.77 -1.85
CA PRO A 403 -3.51 4.32 -1.93
C PRO A 403 -3.96 3.82 -3.32
N GLY A 404 -4.89 4.54 -3.97
CA GLY A 404 -5.41 4.25 -5.31
C GLY A 404 -6.94 4.17 -5.37
N ALA A 405 -7.48 3.89 -6.56
CA ALA A 405 -8.90 3.78 -6.85
C ALA A 405 -9.73 4.98 -6.32
N ARG A 406 -10.63 4.76 -5.36
CA ARG A 406 -11.52 5.80 -4.81
C ARG A 406 -10.85 6.75 -3.81
N PHE A 407 -9.60 6.51 -3.44
CA PHE A 407 -8.90 7.24 -2.37
C PHE A 407 -8.06 8.39 -2.94
N ASN A 408 -8.51 9.64 -2.73
CA ASN A 408 -7.77 10.85 -3.10
C ASN A 408 -7.05 11.50 -1.91
N GLU A 409 -7.22 10.99 -0.70
CA GLU A 409 -6.55 11.52 0.50
C GLU A 409 -5.16 10.91 0.69
N PHE A 410 -4.30 11.66 1.37
CA PHE A 410 -3.09 11.13 2.01
C PHE A 410 -3.50 10.29 3.23
N TYR A 411 -3.20 8.99 3.26
CA TYR A 411 -3.45 8.09 4.40
C TYR A 411 -2.12 7.74 5.09
N TYR A 412 -2.12 7.65 6.42
CA TYR A 412 -0.91 7.56 7.25
C TYR A 412 -0.12 6.25 7.07
N TRP A 413 -0.71 5.11 7.41
CA TRP A 413 0.03 3.84 7.42
C TRP A 413 0.31 3.31 6.00
N ASP A 414 -0.59 3.57 5.05
CA ASP A 414 -0.37 3.36 3.60
C ASP A 414 0.88 4.09 3.14
N SER A 415 1.07 5.33 3.60
CA SER A 415 2.21 6.18 3.25
C SER A 415 3.55 5.72 3.85
N TYR A 416 3.54 4.88 4.90
CA TYR A 416 4.73 4.15 5.35
C TYR A 416 5.14 3.08 4.33
N PHE A 417 4.25 2.14 4.03
CA PHE A 417 4.54 1.04 3.09
C PHE A 417 4.85 1.58 1.69
N THR A 418 4.13 2.61 1.26
CA THR A 418 4.40 3.35 0.02
C THR A 418 5.77 4.03 0.06
N GLY A 419 6.13 4.67 1.17
CA GLY A 419 7.47 5.23 1.40
C GLY A 419 8.60 4.21 1.25
N LEU A 420 8.43 2.99 1.77
CA LEU A 420 9.40 1.90 1.59
C LEU A 420 9.54 1.48 0.11
N GLY A 421 8.43 1.34 -0.61
CA GLY A 421 8.44 1.02 -2.05
C GLY A 421 9.10 2.11 -2.89
N LEU A 422 8.81 3.38 -2.58
CA LEU A 422 9.45 4.54 -3.20
C LEU A 422 10.95 4.57 -2.95
N LEU A 423 11.42 4.23 -1.74
CA LEU A 423 12.86 4.11 -1.43
C LEU A 423 13.52 2.99 -2.24
N VAL A 424 12.91 1.79 -2.28
CA VAL A 424 13.38 0.67 -3.12
C VAL A 424 13.49 1.08 -4.59
N ASP A 425 12.55 1.89 -5.08
CA ASP A 425 12.58 2.39 -6.46
C ASP A 425 13.51 3.59 -6.70
N GLY A 426 14.13 4.14 -5.65
CA GLY A 426 15.03 5.30 -5.71
C GLY A 426 14.34 6.66 -5.67
N LYS A 427 13.01 6.71 -5.50
CA LYS A 427 12.19 7.93 -5.41
C LYS A 427 12.26 8.59 -4.02
N ARG A 428 13.47 8.75 -3.46
CA ARG A 428 13.72 9.22 -2.08
C ARG A 428 13.04 10.56 -1.74
N GLU A 429 12.97 11.51 -2.67
CA GLU A 429 12.27 12.79 -2.41
C GLU A 429 10.77 12.58 -2.15
N MET A 430 10.12 11.63 -2.83
CA MET A 430 8.69 11.36 -2.61
C MET A 430 8.45 10.74 -1.23
N ALA A 431 9.32 9.85 -0.76
CA ALA A 431 9.27 9.34 0.60
C ALA A 431 9.54 10.44 1.65
N MET A 432 10.50 11.35 1.37
CA MET A 432 10.78 12.53 2.19
C MET A 432 9.56 13.47 2.30
N ASN A 433 8.85 13.70 1.19
CA ASN A 433 7.62 14.49 1.15
C ASN A 433 6.53 13.92 2.07
N HIS A 434 6.36 12.59 2.12
CA HIS A 434 5.40 11.95 3.05
C HIS A 434 5.71 12.32 4.52
N VAL A 435 6.98 12.36 4.91
CA VAL A 435 7.40 12.78 6.25
C VAL A 435 7.18 14.29 6.49
N GLU A 436 7.36 15.16 5.49
CA GLU A 436 6.97 16.58 5.63
C GLU A 436 5.46 16.75 5.89
N HIS A 437 4.62 15.93 5.24
CA HIS A 437 3.18 15.91 5.52
C HIS A 437 2.88 15.40 6.93
N PHE A 438 3.51 14.30 7.39
CA PHE A 438 3.37 13.82 8.78
C PHE A 438 3.77 14.89 9.81
N ILE A 439 4.90 15.59 9.59
CA ILE A 439 5.34 16.70 10.46
C ILE A 439 4.30 17.83 10.47
N PHE A 440 3.71 18.17 9.33
CA PHE A 440 2.67 19.20 9.22
C PHE A 440 1.37 18.80 9.94
N GLU A 441 0.91 17.56 9.79
CA GLU A 441 -0.29 17.07 10.48
C GLU A 441 -0.07 17.02 12.00
N ILE A 442 1.08 16.55 12.50
CA ILE A 442 1.38 16.60 13.93
C ILE A 442 1.53 18.04 14.44
N LYS A 443 2.05 18.96 13.63
CA LYS A 443 2.13 20.39 13.97
C LYS A 443 0.73 21.01 14.14
N HIS A 444 -0.17 20.79 13.19
CA HIS A 444 -1.45 21.52 13.07
C HIS A 444 -2.72 20.76 13.50
N TYR A 445 -2.70 19.43 13.42
CA TYR A 445 -3.81 18.53 13.74
C TYR A 445 -3.48 17.59 14.92
N ASN A 446 -2.37 17.84 15.63
CA ASN A 446 -1.92 17.17 16.87
C ASN A 446 -1.54 15.67 16.74
N LYS A 447 -1.81 15.06 15.58
CA LYS A 447 -1.50 13.67 15.22
C LYS A 447 -1.36 13.57 13.70
N VAL A 448 -0.75 12.51 13.17
CA VAL A 448 -0.98 12.15 11.76
C VAL A 448 -2.38 11.52 11.67
N LEU A 449 -3.17 11.93 10.67
CA LEU A 449 -4.59 11.61 10.59
C LEU A 449 -4.83 10.26 9.91
N ASN A 450 -6.04 9.70 10.10
CA ASN A 450 -6.51 8.55 9.32
C ASN A 450 -6.34 8.82 7.81
N GLY A 451 -6.77 10.01 7.39
CA GLY A 451 -6.25 10.72 6.23
C GLY A 451 -6.59 12.21 6.29
N ASN A 452 -6.24 13.00 5.28
CA ASN A 452 -6.37 14.46 5.33
C ASN A 452 -7.79 15.00 4.98
N ARG A 453 -8.85 14.53 5.66
CA ARG A 453 -10.23 15.07 5.56
C ARG A 453 -10.75 15.54 6.93
N SER A 454 -11.63 16.53 6.91
CA SER A 454 -12.33 17.07 8.09
C SER A 454 -12.90 15.99 9.04
N TYR A 455 -13.65 15.02 8.52
CA TYR A 455 -14.23 13.91 9.31
C TYR A 455 -13.20 12.93 9.92
N TYR A 456 -11.92 13.05 9.56
CA TYR A 456 -10.81 12.29 10.14
C TYR A 456 -10.01 13.05 11.22
N LEU A 457 -10.25 14.36 11.46
CA LEU A 457 -9.47 15.19 12.42
C LEU A 457 -9.35 14.59 13.84
N ALA A 458 -10.38 13.86 14.30
CA ALA A 458 -10.43 13.22 15.61
C ALA A 458 -9.90 11.76 15.64
N ARG A 459 -9.27 11.27 14.56
CA ARG A 459 -8.85 9.87 14.39
C ARG A 459 -7.49 9.75 13.68
N SER A 460 -6.62 8.88 14.19
CA SER A 460 -5.31 8.59 13.60
C SER A 460 -5.31 7.28 12.78
N GLN A 461 -4.15 6.66 12.64
CA GLN A 461 -3.88 5.34 12.06
C GLN A 461 -2.62 4.75 12.74
N PRO A 462 -2.21 3.50 12.47
CA PRO A 462 -1.04 2.89 13.12
C PRO A 462 0.26 3.70 12.90
N PRO A 463 1.03 4.04 13.97
CA PRO A 463 2.09 5.05 13.88
C PRO A 463 3.43 4.54 13.34
N PHE A 464 4.02 5.28 12.40
CA PHE A 464 5.22 4.87 11.63
C PHE A 464 6.27 5.98 11.35
N VAL A 465 6.13 7.20 11.89
CA VAL A 465 6.99 8.35 11.53
C VAL A 465 8.48 8.10 11.79
N THR A 466 8.83 7.46 12.91
CA THR A 466 10.23 7.29 13.32
C THR A 466 11.02 6.37 12.39
N ASP A 467 10.44 5.23 12.01
CA ASP A 467 11.09 4.29 11.11
C ASP A 467 11.24 4.90 9.73
N LEU A 468 10.18 5.46 9.14
CA LEU A 468 10.27 6.05 7.79
C LEU A 468 11.34 7.14 7.71
N ALA A 469 11.40 8.02 8.71
CA ALA A 469 12.40 9.08 8.76
C ALA A 469 13.83 8.52 8.85
N LEU A 470 14.06 7.46 9.63
CA LEU A 470 15.35 6.78 9.70
C LEU A 470 15.71 6.05 8.40
N GLN A 471 14.76 5.37 7.75
CA GLN A 471 14.97 4.71 6.45
C GLN A 471 15.41 5.72 5.38
N ILE A 472 14.74 6.87 5.32
CA ILE A 472 15.09 7.96 4.39
C ILE A 472 16.48 8.53 4.72
N TYR A 473 16.76 8.83 5.99
CA TYR A 473 18.04 9.38 6.44
C TYR A 473 19.22 8.44 6.17
N ASN A 474 19.04 7.13 6.38
CA ASN A 474 20.07 6.13 6.10
C ASN A 474 20.40 6.01 4.60
N GLN A 475 19.52 6.51 3.71
CA GLN A 475 19.71 6.57 2.26
C GLN A 475 20.04 7.99 1.74
N MET A 476 20.30 8.97 2.62
CA MET A 476 20.71 10.32 2.25
C MET A 476 22.24 10.44 2.03
N PRO A 477 22.71 11.34 1.13
CA PRO A 477 24.14 11.61 0.93
C PRO A 477 24.83 12.10 2.22
N ARG A 478 26.13 11.81 2.37
CA ARG A 478 26.93 12.24 3.53
C ARG A 478 27.47 13.66 3.38
N GLU A 479 27.50 14.15 2.16
CA GLU A 479 28.01 15.45 1.74
C GLU A 479 27.19 16.61 2.35
N GLU A 480 25.89 16.39 2.54
CA GLU A 480 24.94 17.36 3.13
C GLU A 480 24.48 16.95 4.54
N GLN A 481 25.26 16.10 5.24
CA GLN A 481 24.89 15.51 6.53
C GLN A 481 24.33 16.50 7.57
N PRO A 482 24.84 17.74 7.76
CA PRO A 482 24.26 18.68 8.72
C PRO A 482 22.78 19.03 8.42
N ALA A 483 22.42 19.19 7.15
CA ALA A 483 21.04 19.45 6.75
C ALA A 483 20.14 18.22 6.94
N HIS A 484 20.66 17.02 6.64
CA HIS A 484 19.97 15.76 6.86
C HIS A 484 19.73 15.47 8.36
N VAL A 485 20.67 15.86 9.24
CA VAL A 485 20.52 15.74 10.70
C VAL A 485 19.43 16.68 11.23
N GLU A 486 19.41 17.96 10.83
CA GLU A 486 18.34 18.88 11.23
C GLU A 486 16.97 18.49 10.64
N TRP A 487 16.95 17.92 9.44
CA TRP A 487 15.76 17.31 8.86
C TRP A 487 15.21 16.18 9.75
N LEU A 488 16.07 15.24 10.16
CA LEU A 488 15.69 14.13 11.04
C LEU A 488 15.27 14.61 12.43
N LYS A 489 15.90 15.66 12.99
CA LYS A 489 15.49 16.27 14.26
C LYS A 489 14.06 16.80 14.21
N ARG A 490 13.62 17.43 13.12
CA ARG A 490 12.20 17.85 12.97
C ARG A 490 11.25 16.66 12.96
N ALA A 491 11.58 15.59 12.25
CA ALA A 491 10.77 14.36 12.23
C ALA A 491 10.67 13.73 13.63
N MET A 492 11.78 13.64 14.36
CA MET A 492 11.81 13.10 15.73
C MET A 492 11.07 14.01 16.72
N ARG A 493 11.18 15.34 16.61
CA ARG A 493 10.39 16.30 17.41
C ARG A 493 8.88 16.12 17.20
N ALA A 494 8.45 15.91 15.96
CA ALA A 494 7.06 15.61 15.65
C ALA A 494 6.63 14.25 16.26
N ALA A 495 7.40 13.18 16.05
CA ALA A 495 7.09 11.86 16.65
C ALA A 495 7.02 11.89 18.20
N ILE A 496 7.89 12.67 18.86
CA ILE A 496 7.87 12.87 20.32
C ILE A 496 6.59 13.62 20.75
N LYS A 497 6.15 14.62 19.99
CA LYS A 497 4.88 15.32 20.24
C LYS A 497 3.70 14.37 20.08
N GLU A 498 3.58 13.66 18.97
CA GLU A 498 2.53 12.67 18.70
C GLU A 498 2.45 11.60 19.80
N TYR A 499 3.61 11.06 20.20
CA TYR A 499 3.73 10.10 21.28
C TYR A 499 3.17 10.64 22.61
N HIS A 500 3.55 11.85 23.03
CA HIS A 500 3.11 12.41 24.31
C HIS A 500 1.67 12.95 24.31
N THR A 501 1.24 13.57 23.22
CA THR A 501 -0.05 14.30 23.14
C THR A 501 -1.20 13.44 22.64
N TYR A 502 -0.94 12.31 21.99
CA TYR A 502 -1.97 11.39 21.50
C TYR A 502 -1.81 9.97 22.06
N TRP A 503 -0.71 9.28 21.77
CA TRP A 503 -0.59 7.85 22.07
C TRP A 503 -0.38 7.51 23.56
N MET A 504 0.27 8.41 24.29
CA MET A 504 0.46 8.35 25.75
C MET A 504 -0.41 9.37 26.51
N ALA A 505 -1.50 9.81 25.88
CA ALA A 505 -2.56 10.58 26.51
C ALA A 505 -3.81 9.70 26.72
N GLU A 506 -4.64 10.04 27.71
CA GLU A 506 -6.00 9.50 27.78
C GLU A 506 -6.86 10.16 26.69
N PRO A 507 -7.79 9.43 26.05
CA PRO A 507 -8.26 8.09 26.40
C PRO A 507 -7.45 6.91 25.80
N SER A 508 -6.52 7.16 24.88
CA SER A 508 -5.74 6.12 24.20
C SER A 508 -4.92 5.26 25.16
N LEU A 509 -4.19 5.90 26.08
CA LEU A 509 -3.43 5.23 27.14
C LEU A 509 -4.34 4.54 28.17
N ASP A 510 -3.98 3.33 28.56
CA ASP A 510 -4.47 2.66 29.76
C ASP A 510 -3.45 2.79 30.91
N ILE A 511 -3.77 3.57 31.94
CA ILE A 511 -2.83 3.86 33.04
C ILE A 511 -2.56 2.62 33.93
N GLU A 512 -3.43 1.60 33.94
CA GLU A 512 -3.21 0.38 34.75
C GLU A 512 -2.20 -0.58 34.11
N THR A 513 -2.24 -0.74 32.79
CA THR A 513 -1.29 -1.56 32.04
C THR A 513 -0.05 -0.79 31.60
N GLY A 514 -0.15 0.53 31.43
CA GLY A 514 0.87 1.36 30.78
C GLY A 514 0.96 1.15 29.26
N LEU A 515 -0.02 0.48 28.66
CA LEU A 515 -0.14 0.22 27.23
C LEU A 515 -1.20 1.12 26.58
N SER A 516 -1.07 1.35 25.29
CA SER A 516 -1.99 2.20 24.52
C SER A 516 -3.00 1.37 23.72
N ARG A 517 -4.13 1.99 23.36
CA ARG A 517 -5.29 1.40 22.68
C ARG A 517 -5.73 2.32 21.55
N TYR A 518 -6.31 1.76 20.49
CA TYR A 518 -6.98 2.52 19.43
C TYR A 518 -8.34 3.03 19.92
N ARG A 519 -8.36 4.25 20.51
CA ARG A 519 -9.51 4.83 21.22
C ARG A 519 -9.67 6.32 20.85
N PRO A 520 -10.01 6.64 19.59
CA PRO A 520 -10.17 8.01 19.14
C PRO A 520 -11.33 8.72 19.87
N ALA A 521 -11.16 10.02 20.11
CA ALA A 521 -12.07 10.81 20.94
C ALA A 521 -13.37 11.27 20.22
N GLY A 522 -13.52 10.97 18.92
CA GLY A 522 -14.65 11.39 18.09
C GLY A 522 -16.04 11.01 18.65
N GLN A 523 -17.07 11.74 18.22
CA GLN A 523 -18.46 11.63 18.69
C GLN A 523 -19.43 11.41 17.52
N GLY A 524 -20.68 11.02 17.82
CA GLY A 524 -21.74 10.80 16.81
C GLY A 524 -21.49 9.61 15.89
N ILE A 525 -22.16 9.61 14.74
CA ILE A 525 -22.08 8.57 13.70
C ILE A 525 -21.00 8.97 12.65
N PRO A 526 -20.09 8.06 12.23
CA PRO A 526 -19.10 8.34 11.18
C PRO A 526 -19.74 8.69 9.82
N PRO A 527 -19.59 9.94 9.31
CA PRO A 527 -20.29 10.42 8.12
C PRO A 527 -19.72 9.90 6.80
N GLU A 528 -18.52 9.30 6.80
CA GLU A 528 -17.83 8.78 5.62
C GLU A 528 -18.34 7.42 5.14
N THR A 529 -19.32 6.85 5.84
CA THR A 529 -19.85 5.50 5.61
C THR A 529 -21.01 5.49 4.61
N GLU A 530 -21.34 4.31 4.09
CA GLU A 530 -22.52 4.14 3.22
C GLU A 530 -23.80 4.40 4.02
N ALA A 531 -24.79 5.05 3.42
CA ALA A 531 -25.99 5.52 4.13
C ALA A 531 -26.79 4.40 4.84
N THR A 532 -26.69 3.16 4.34
CA THR A 532 -27.32 1.97 4.93
C THR A 532 -26.41 1.17 5.88
N HIS A 533 -25.14 1.54 6.03
CA HIS A 533 -24.11 0.77 6.73
C HIS A 533 -24.49 0.50 8.19
N PHE A 534 -24.96 1.53 8.91
CA PHE A 534 -25.35 1.41 10.32
C PHE A 534 -26.86 1.21 10.54
N THR A 535 -27.71 1.20 9.50
CA THR A 535 -29.18 1.10 9.66
C THR A 535 -29.60 -0.10 10.51
N HIS A 536 -28.99 -1.26 10.30
CA HIS A 536 -29.27 -2.49 11.06
C HIS A 536 -28.81 -2.44 12.54
N ILE A 537 -27.89 -1.53 12.90
CA ILE A 537 -27.47 -1.27 14.29
C ILE A 537 -28.40 -0.24 14.94
N LEU A 538 -28.81 0.77 14.18
CA LEU A 538 -29.59 1.93 14.65
C LEU A 538 -31.09 1.61 14.78
N GLN A 539 -31.63 0.75 13.91
CA GLN A 539 -33.07 0.45 13.87
C GLN A 539 -33.66 0.00 15.22
N PRO A 540 -33.04 -0.91 16.00
CA PRO A 540 -33.57 -1.27 17.33
C PRO A 540 -33.61 -0.10 18.33
N PHE A 541 -32.76 0.91 18.17
CA PHE A 541 -32.79 2.13 18.99
C PHE A 541 -33.85 3.11 18.48
N ALA A 542 -33.99 3.29 17.16
CA ALA A 542 -35.07 4.10 16.59
C ALA A 542 -36.46 3.54 16.97
N GLU A 543 -36.64 2.22 16.90
CA GLU A 543 -37.85 1.52 17.35
C GLU A 543 -38.10 1.67 18.86
N LYS A 544 -37.04 1.63 19.70
CA LYS A 544 -37.11 1.89 21.15
C LYS A 544 -37.62 3.32 21.47
N HIS A 545 -37.27 4.31 20.66
CA HIS A 545 -37.72 5.71 20.81
C HIS A 545 -39.02 6.02 20.03
N GLY A 546 -39.51 5.11 19.20
CA GLY A 546 -40.76 5.26 18.43
C GLY A 546 -40.67 6.23 17.25
N ILE A 547 -39.46 6.50 16.76
CA ILE A 547 -39.15 7.47 15.69
C ILE A 547 -38.53 6.79 14.47
N SER A 548 -38.41 7.52 13.35
CA SER A 548 -37.77 6.99 12.15
C SER A 548 -36.24 6.85 12.32
N VAL A 549 -35.58 5.97 11.55
CA VAL A 549 -34.11 5.80 11.65
C VAL A 549 -33.35 7.07 11.26
N LEU A 550 -33.87 7.87 10.31
CA LEU A 550 -33.27 9.14 9.93
C LEU A 550 -33.40 10.19 11.04
N GLU A 551 -34.59 10.32 11.61
CA GLU A 551 -34.86 11.22 12.75
C GLU A 551 -34.05 10.82 14.00
N PHE A 552 -33.85 9.52 14.23
CA PHE A 552 -32.96 9.01 15.27
C PHE A 552 -31.48 9.36 14.99
N ILE A 553 -31.02 9.26 13.74
CA ILE A 553 -29.66 9.66 13.34
C ILE A 553 -29.42 11.14 13.67
N ASP A 554 -30.37 12.01 13.35
CA ASP A 554 -30.28 13.45 13.59
C ASP A 554 -30.28 13.74 15.10
N GLN A 555 -31.29 13.27 15.84
CA GLN A 555 -31.41 13.49 17.30
C GLN A 555 -30.26 12.87 18.13
N TYR A 556 -29.70 11.73 17.71
CA TYR A 556 -28.53 11.13 18.36
C TYR A 556 -27.24 11.92 18.04
N ASN A 557 -27.05 12.37 16.81
CA ASN A 557 -25.91 13.23 16.46
C ASN A 557 -25.98 14.56 17.21
N ASP A 558 -27.15 15.19 17.31
CA ASP A 558 -27.34 16.44 18.07
C ASP A 558 -27.39 16.26 19.60
N ARG A 559 -27.34 15.00 20.07
CA ARG A 559 -27.29 14.61 21.49
C ARG A 559 -28.56 14.93 22.27
N GLU A 560 -29.68 15.11 21.57
CA GLU A 560 -31.02 15.12 22.15
C GLU A 560 -31.38 13.72 22.69
N ILE A 561 -30.98 12.68 21.96
CA ILE A 561 -30.99 11.29 22.42
C ILE A 561 -29.59 10.89 22.93
N LEU A 562 -29.54 10.26 24.11
CA LEU A 562 -28.33 9.72 24.71
C LEU A 562 -28.46 8.20 24.91
N GLU A 563 -27.64 7.42 24.21
CA GLU A 563 -27.63 5.94 24.26
C GLU A 563 -26.20 5.43 24.55
N PRO A 564 -25.83 5.21 25.82
CA PRO A 564 -24.46 4.84 26.19
C PRO A 564 -23.93 3.54 25.56
N ASP A 565 -24.82 2.58 25.27
CA ASP A 565 -24.45 1.34 24.57
C ASP A 565 -24.09 1.60 23.09
N LEU A 566 -24.74 2.60 22.48
CA LEU A 566 -24.46 3.06 21.11
C LEU A 566 -23.20 3.93 21.06
N ASP A 567 -22.94 4.72 22.10
CA ASP A 567 -21.67 5.43 22.29
C ASP A 567 -20.48 4.46 22.42
N GLU A 568 -20.60 3.36 23.20
CA GLU A 568 -19.57 2.32 23.25
C GLU A 568 -19.43 1.58 21.91
N TYR A 569 -20.53 1.35 21.18
CA TYR A 569 -20.47 0.78 19.83
C TYR A 569 -19.67 1.67 18.87
N PHE A 570 -19.99 2.97 18.77
CA PHE A 570 -19.31 3.87 17.82
C PHE A 570 -17.89 4.25 18.26
N MET A 571 -17.60 4.28 19.56
CA MET A 571 -16.22 4.31 20.06
C MET A 571 -15.42 3.08 19.61
N HIS A 572 -16.05 1.89 19.58
CA HIS A 572 -15.41 0.69 19.06
C HIS A 572 -15.23 0.73 17.55
N ASP A 573 -16.24 1.12 16.77
CA ASP A 573 -16.14 1.30 15.30
C ASP A 573 -14.99 2.26 14.93
N ARG A 574 -14.95 3.47 15.50
CA ARG A 574 -13.86 4.41 15.24
C ARG A 574 -12.49 3.85 15.65
N GLY A 575 -12.43 3.05 16.73
CA GLY A 575 -11.22 2.32 17.12
C GLY A 575 -10.76 1.28 16.09
N VAL A 576 -11.69 0.58 15.42
CA VAL A 576 -11.34 -0.35 14.31
C VAL A 576 -10.75 0.43 13.12
N ARG A 577 -11.35 1.58 12.78
CA ARG A 577 -10.85 2.44 11.69
C ARG A 577 -9.49 3.08 12.01
N GLU A 578 -9.23 3.37 13.28
CA GLU A 578 -7.92 3.85 13.75
C GLU A 578 -6.86 2.74 13.80
N SER A 579 -7.24 1.47 13.99
CA SER A 579 -6.31 0.36 13.85
C SER A 579 -5.95 0.06 12.39
N GLY A 580 -6.61 0.69 11.41
CA GLY A 580 -6.50 0.38 9.99
C GLY A 580 -7.04 -0.99 9.58
N HIS A 581 -7.71 -1.71 10.48
CA HIS A 581 -8.22 -3.06 10.24
C HIS A 581 -9.76 -3.07 10.17
N ASP A 582 -10.38 -2.06 9.55
CA ASP A 582 -11.82 -2.02 9.33
C ASP A 582 -12.26 -2.94 8.15
N THR A 583 -12.92 -4.09 8.38
CA THR A 583 -13.24 -4.73 9.68
C THR A 583 -12.64 -6.14 9.87
N THR A 584 -12.58 -6.56 11.15
CA THR A 584 -12.17 -7.90 11.61
C THR A 584 -12.92 -8.28 12.89
N TYR A 585 -13.29 -9.56 13.03
CA TYR A 585 -13.81 -10.15 14.26
C TYR A 585 -12.81 -10.16 15.43
N ARG A 586 -11.54 -9.83 15.16
CA ARG A 586 -10.56 -9.49 16.20
C ARG A 586 -10.97 -8.24 16.99
N PHE A 587 -11.62 -7.27 16.34
CA PHE A 587 -11.81 -5.91 16.89
C PHE A 587 -13.28 -5.47 17.04
N GLU A 588 -14.23 -6.10 16.33
CA GLU A 588 -15.67 -5.81 16.47
C GLU A 588 -16.13 -5.69 17.93
N LYS A 589 -16.85 -4.61 18.25
CA LYS A 589 -17.48 -4.36 19.56
C LYS A 589 -16.53 -4.48 20.76
N ARG A 590 -15.20 -4.35 20.54
CA ARG A 590 -14.19 -4.35 21.62
C ARG A 590 -12.91 -3.55 21.36
N CYS A 591 -12.62 -3.10 20.13
CA CYS A 591 -11.32 -2.53 19.73
C CYS A 591 -10.72 -1.53 20.73
N ALA A 592 -11.47 -0.46 21.05
CA ALA A 592 -11.04 0.58 21.98
C ALA A 592 -10.85 0.13 23.45
N ASN A 593 -11.18 -1.11 23.81
CA ASN A 593 -10.85 -1.73 25.09
C ASN A 593 -9.62 -2.65 25.01
N LEU A 594 -9.04 -2.90 23.83
CA LEU A 594 -7.86 -3.74 23.62
C LEU A 594 -6.57 -2.90 23.61
N ALA A 595 -5.63 -3.25 24.48
CA ALA A 595 -4.22 -2.93 24.26
C ALA A 595 -3.66 -3.95 23.27
N THR A 596 -3.50 -3.56 22.01
CA THR A 596 -3.16 -4.50 20.94
C THR A 596 -1.65 -4.71 20.81
N ILE A 597 -1.24 -5.87 20.27
CA ILE A 597 0.18 -6.14 19.99
C ILE A 597 0.73 -5.18 18.93
N ASP A 598 -0.04 -4.89 17.88
CA ASP A 598 0.35 -3.97 16.80
C ASP A 598 0.69 -2.58 17.34
N LEU A 599 -0.26 -1.85 17.94
CA LEU A 599 0.00 -0.49 18.43
C LEU A 599 1.18 -0.44 19.41
N ASN A 600 1.28 -1.40 20.32
CA ASN A 600 2.31 -1.38 21.35
C ASN A 600 3.69 -1.87 20.85
N ALA A 601 3.75 -2.65 19.78
CA ALA A 601 5.01 -2.89 19.06
C ALA A 601 5.45 -1.64 18.29
N LEU A 602 4.54 -0.92 17.63
CA LEU A 602 4.84 0.34 16.94
C LEU A 602 5.32 1.43 17.93
N LEU A 603 4.68 1.55 19.10
CA LEU A 603 5.11 2.50 20.13
C LEU A 603 6.44 2.10 20.81
N PHE A 604 6.76 0.81 20.92
CA PHE A 604 8.11 0.38 21.31
C PHE A 604 9.14 0.81 20.26
N LYS A 605 8.81 0.66 18.96
CA LYS A 605 9.69 1.09 17.87
C LYS A 605 9.91 2.60 17.90
N TYR A 606 8.88 3.42 18.14
CA TYR A 606 9.02 4.85 18.39
C TYR A 606 10.02 5.12 19.53
N GLU A 607 9.81 4.50 20.69
CA GLU A 607 10.67 4.71 21.86
C GLU A 607 12.13 4.31 21.60
N HIS A 608 12.35 3.21 20.88
CA HIS A 608 13.68 2.71 20.53
C HIS A 608 14.36 3.56 19.44
N ASP A 609 13.62 4.01 18.43
CA ASP A 609 14.13 4.84 17.34
C ASP A 609 14.52 6.24 17.83
N ILE A 610 13.67 6.85 18.67
CA ILE A 610 13.95 8.14 19.30
C ILE A 610 15.20 8.03 20.18
N ALA A 611 15.32 6.96 20.98
CA ALA A 611 16.51 6.72 21.79
C ALA A 611 17.79 6.53 20.93
N THR A 612 17.67 5.78 19.83
CA THR A 612 18.79 5.50 18.90
C THR A 612 19.24 6.77 18.18
N ALA A 613 18.31 7.54 17.62
CA ALA A 613 18.60 8.80 16.93
C ALA A 613 19.22 9.84 17.88
N ILE A 614 18.70 9.96 19.11
CA ILE A 614 19.29 10.84 20.13
C ILE A 614 20.74 10.41 20.44
N ARG A 615 20.98 9.14 20.73
CA ARG A 615 22.33 8.61 21.06
C ARG A 615 23.33 8.77 19.91
N ASP A 616 22.98 8.24 18.73
CA ASP A 616 23.95 7.98 17.65
C ASP A 616 24.04 9.12 16.62
N ILE A 617 23.03 9.99 16.53
CA ILE A 617 22.94 11.03 15.50
C ILE A 617 22.92 12.44 16.11
N PHE A 618 22.29 12.63 17.28
CA PHE A 618 22.13 13.96 17.88
C PHE A 618 23.12 14.26 19.02
N GLY A 619 23.95 13.30 19.44
CA GLY A 619 24.96 13.49 20.49
C GLY A 619 24.41 13.38 21.92
N ASP A 620 23.41 12.52 22.11
CA ASP A 620 22.62 12.31 23.34
C ASP A 620 21.80 13.51 23.83
N GLU A 621 21.63 14.56 23.02
CA GLU A 621 20.78 15.71 23.33
C GLU A 621 19.81 16.05 22.20
N LEU A 622 18.52 16.17 22.52
CA LEU A 622 17.51 16.78 21.63
C LEU A 622 16.64 17.78 22.39
N TYR A 623 16.61 19.02 21.94
CA TYR A 623 15.74 20.07 22.45
C TYR A 623 14.45 20.13 21.63
N LEU A 624 13.31 20.16 22.31
CA LEU A 624 11.98 20.32 21.70
C LEU A 624 11.65 21.81 21.52
N GLU A 625 10.84 22.12 20.51
CA GLU A 625 10.52 23.51 20.11
C GLU A 625 9.04 23.85 20.38
N ASP A 626 8.11 22.97 19.98
CA ASP A 626 6.69 23.05 20.35
C ASP A 626 6.49 22.89 21.87
N GLU A 627 5.67 23.73 22.50
CA GLU A 627 5.39 23.67 23.94
C GLU A 627 4.09 22.90 24.26
N PHE A 628 4.23 21.71 24.84
CA PHE A 628 3.12 20.81 25.21
C PHE A 628 3.42 20.06 26.51
N ASP A 629 2.40 19.41 27.10
CA ASP A 629 2.58 18.61 28.31
C ASP A 629 3.12 17.21 27.97
N MET A 630 4.26 16.84 28.54
CA MET A 630 4.84 15.50 28.37
C MET A 630 4.10 14.46 29.21
N SER A 631 3.93 13.26 28.64
CA SER A 631 3.36 12.10 29.35
C SER A 631 4.35 11.61 30.42
N PRO A 632 4.02 11.65 31.73
CA PRO A 632 4.99 11.38 32.78
C PRO A 632 5.42 9.90 32.82
N PHE A 633 6.62 9.68 33.36
CA PHE A 633 7.24 8.36 33.49
C PHE A 633 8.00 8.28 34.84
N PRO A 634 7.84 7.21 35.65
CA PRO A 634 7.02 6.01 35.40
C PRO A 634 5.52 6.32 35.33
N ILE A 635 4.77 5.42 34.67
CA ILE A 635 3.33 5.57 34.47
C ILE A 635 2.60 5.15 35.75
N THR A 636 2.03 6.12 36.47
CA THR A 636 1.17 5.88 37.64
C THR A 636 -0.03 6.85 37.62
N ARG A 637 -1.10 6.52 38.35
CA ARG A 637 -2.30 7.38 38.43
C ARG A 637 -1.99 8.74 39.07
N GLU A 638 -1.13 8.74 40.08
CA GLU A 638 -0.68 9.93 40.81
C GLU A 638 0.15 10.85 39.90
N ALA A 639 0.99 10.28 39.04
CA ALA A 639 1.78 11.03 38.07
C ALA A 639 0.90 11.68 36.98
N TYR A 640 -0.09 10.96 36.45
CA TYR A 640 -0.98 11.46 35.38
C TYR A 640 -2.03 12.48 35.87
N ALA A 641 -2.43 12.40 37.14
CA ALA A 641 -3.28 13.38 37.83
C ALA A 641 -2.49 14.59 38.38
N GLY A 642 -1.16 14.50 38.44
CA GLY A 642 -0.28 15.59 38.87
C GLY A 642 -0.05 16.65 37.79
N LYS A 643 0.67 17.72 38.15
CA LYS A 643 1.13 18.72 37.16
C LYS A 643 2.17 18.08 36.24
N ARG A 644 1.92 18.12 34.93
CA ARG A 644 2.82 17.59 33.89
C ARG A 644 4.01 18.54 33.65
N GLU A 645 5.10 17.97 33.14
CA GLU A 645 6.27 18.72 32.70
C GLU A 645 6.05 19.26 31.27
N ARG A 646 6.52 20.47 30.98
CA ARG A 646 6.43 21.08 29.63
C ARG A 646 7.58 20.60 28.76
N SER A 647 7.31 20.24 27.51
CA SER A 647 8.28 19.71 26.53
C SER A 647 9.59 20.51 26.39
N THR A 648 9.53 21.82 26.59
CA THR A 648 10.67 22.75 26.44
C THR A 648 11.46 22.99 27.73
N SER A 649 11.06 22.46 28.89
CA SER A 649 11.76 22.69 30.17
C SER A 649 13.15 22.06 30.23
N ARG A 650 13.41 21.02 29.43
CA ARG A 650 14.65 20.26 29.41
C ARG A 650 14.91 19.60 28.06
N LYS A 651 16.15 19.16 27.86
CA LYS A 651 16.51 18.24 26.77
C LYS A 651 15.93 16.84 26.98
N GLN A 652 15.73 16.15 25.87
CA GLN A 652 15.53 14.71 25.77
C GLN A 652 16.91 14.03 25.70
N THR A 653 17.06 12.87 26.35
CA THR A 653 18.27 12.04 26.31
C THR A 653 17.88 10.59 25.98
N SER A 654 18.78 9.82 25.38
CA SER A 654 18.47 8.44 24.95
C SER A 654 18.14 7.52 26.13
N GLU A 655 18.73 7.77 27.30
CA GLU A 655 18.51 6.99 28.52
C GLU A 655 17.05 6.99 29.00
N GLU A 656 16.33 8.11 28.86
CA GLU A 656 14.88 8.15 29.15
C GLU A 656 14.10 7.26 28.18
N TRP A 657 14.39 7.37 26.89
CA TRP A 657 13.64 6.68 25.83
C TRP A 657 13.92 5.17 25.80
N TYR A 658 15.16 4.75 26.09
CA TYR A 658 15.46 3.34 26.37
C TYR A 658 14.76 2.82 27.63
N ARG A 659 14.64 3.62 28.70
CA ARG A 659 13.85 3.24 29.89
C ARG A 659 12.35 3.08 29.58
N ARG A 660 11.78 3.94 28.71
CA ARG A 660 10.41 3.82 28.19
C ARG A 660 10.21 2.53 27.37
N ALA A 661 11.08 2.29 26.38
CA ALA A 661 11.05 1.08 25.55
C ALA A 661 11.18 -0.22 26.38
N ALA A 662 12.10 -0.25 27.34
CA ALA A 662 12.29 -1.40 28.23
C ALA A 662 11.04 -1.68 29.09
N PHE A 663 10.39 -0.63 29.61
CA PHE A 663 9.12 -0.76 30.33
C PHE A 663 8.01 -1.30 29.41
N ARG A 664 7.86 -0.78 28.19
CA ARG A 664 6.82 -1.26 27.26
C ARG A 664 7.04 -2.72 26.86
N LYS A 665 8.28 -3.13 26.61
CA LYS A 665 8.62 -4.55 26.38
C LYS A 665 8.15 -5.42 27.56
N GLN A 666 8.42 -4.99 28.80
CA GLN A 666 7.98 -5.71 29.99
C GLN A 666 6.45 -5.83 30.09
N GLN A 667 5.70 -4.78 29.71
CA GLN A 667 4.23 -4.85 29.72
C GLN A 667 3.67 -5.72 28.58
N LEU A 668 4.29 -5.70 27.38
CA LEU A 668 3.97 -6.63 26.29
C LEU A 668 4.22 -8.10 26.70
N ASP A 669 5.36 -8.39 27.29
CA ASP A 669 5.69 -9.75 27.77
C ASP A 669 4.80 -10.21 28.93
N LYS A 670 4.24 -9.27 29.71
CA LYS A 670 3.35 -9.54 30.85
C LYS A 670 1.89 -9.76 30.44
N TYR A 671 1.35 -8.93 29.55
CA TYR A 671 -0.08 -8.89 29.23
C TYR A 671 -0.41 -9.53 27.87
N CYS A 672 0.53 -9.48 26.91
CA CYS A 672 0.28 -9.84 25.53
C CYS A 672 0.95 -11.16 25.11
N TRP A 673 2.13 -11.52 25.62
CA TRP A 673 2.79 -12.80 25.31
C TRP A 673 2.01 -14.01 25.86
N ASN A 674 2.03 -15.13 25.14
CA ASN A 674 1.52 -16.42 25.60
C ASN A 674 2.51 -17.55 25.25
N GLU A 675 3.27 -18.00 26.24
CA GLU A 675 4.31 -19.03 26.09
C GLU A 675 3.76 -20.36 25.54
N GLY A 676 2.57 -20.76 25.99
CA GLY A 676 1.95 -22.05 25.66
C GLY A 676 1.31 -22.10 24.26
N GLN A 677 1.00 -20.94 23.68
CA GLN A 677 0.52 -20.83 22.28
C GLN A 677 1.56 -20.26 21.32
N ALA A 678 2.76 -19.90 21.83
CA ALA A 678 3.87 -19.29 21.09
C ALA A 678 3.44 -18.08 20.24
N LEU A 679 2.71 -17.15 20.86
CA LEU A 679 2.09 -15.99 20.20
C LEU A 679 1.99 -14.79 21.14
N TYR A 680 1.99 -13.58 20.56
CA TYR A 680 1.43 -12.41 21.21
C TYR A 680 -0.06 -12.25 20.83
N PHE A 681 -0.88 -11.94 21.82
CA PHE A 681 -2.32 -11.65 21.72
C PHE A 681 -2.63 -10.27 22.32
N ASP A 682 -3.76 -9.68 21.93
CA ASP A 682 -4.25 -8.44 22.53
C ASP A 682 -4.68 -8.62 23.99
N TYR A 683 -4.60 -7.58 24.80
CA TYR A 683 -5.10 -7.58 26.18
C TYR A 683 -6.33 -6.68 26.32
N ASP A 684 -7.46 -7.25 26.74
CA ASP A 684 -8.71 -6.52 27.00
C ASP A 684 -8.61 -5.81 28.36
N THR A 685 -8.36 -4.50 28.37
CA THR A 685 -8.18 -3.70 29.59
C THR A 685 -9.47 -3.56 30.38
N LYS A 686 -10.65 -3.62 29.72
CA LYS A 686 -11.96 -3.57 30.39
C LYS A 686 -12.29 -4.89 31.09
N LYS A 687 -11.96 -6.03 30.48
CA LYS A 687 -12.18 -7.39 31.03
C LYS A 687 -10.96 -7.96 31.79
N LYS A 688 -9.86 -7.20 31.85
CA LYS A 688 -8.57 -7.50 32.49
C LYS A 688 -8.05 -8.92 32.17
N ARG A 689 -8.07 -9.28 30.88
CA ARG A 689 -7.64 -10.60 30.40
C ARG A 689 -7.12 -10.57 28.96
N GLN A 690 -6.24 -11.50 28.64
CA GLN A 690 -5.76 -11.74 27.29
C GLN A 690 -6.90 -12.19 26.35
N SER A 691 -6.81 -11.77 25.09
CA SER A 691 -7.61 -12.26 23.96
C SER A 691 -7.21 -13.71 23.61
N ARG A 692 -7.95 -14.33 22.70
CA ARG A 692 -7.61 -15.64 22.09
C ARG A 692 -7.65 -15.61 20.56
N TYR A 693 -7.71 -14.41 19.98
CA TYR A 693 -7.74 -14.24 18.53
C TYR A 693 -6.30 -14.26 17.99
N GLU A 694 -5.93 -15.33 17.29
CA GLU A 694 -4.62 -15.46 16.67
C GLU A 694 -4.56 -14.56 15.42
N SER A 695 -3.68 -13.56 15.44
CA SER A 695 -3.48 -12.60 14.34
C SER A 695 -2.02 -12.53 13.93
N VAL A 696 -1.78 -12.34 12.63
CA VAL A 696 -0.44 -12.24 12.04
C VAL A 696 0.34 -11.02 12.56
N THR A 697 -0.33 -10.01 13.13
CA THR A 697 0.36 -8.87 13.76
C THR A 697 1.18 -9.24 15.00
N THR A 698 1.09 -10.48 15.49
CA THR A 698 2.10 -11.06 16.41
C THR A 698 3.53 -10.85 15.91
N PHE A 699 3.77 -10.88 14.59
CA PHE A 699 5.10 -10.69 14.00
C PHE A 699 5.54 -9.22 13.95
N PHE A 700 4.67 -8.25 14.28
CA PHE A 700 5.08 -6.86 14.48
C PHE A 700 6.04 -6.75 15.68
N ALA A 701 6.00 -7.70 16.63
CA ALA A 701 6.99 -7.80 17.71
C ALA A 701 8.41 -8.12 17.20
N LEU A 702 8.53 -8.84 16.08
CA LEU A 702 9.80 -9.09 15.39
C LEU A 702 10.23 -7.84 14.61
N TRP A 703 9.33 -7.24 13.82
CA TRP A 703 9.65 -6.00 13.10
C TRP A 703 10.13 -4.89 14.06
N ALA A 704 9.43 -4.70 15.17
CA ALA A 704 9.75 -3.69 16.18
C ALA A 704 11.06 -4.01 16.94
N GLY A 705 11.41 -5.29 17.06
CA GLY A 705 12.57 -5.74 17.85
C GLY A 705 12.27 -5.87 19.35
N CYS A 706 11.01 -6.07 19.74
CA CYS A 706 10.61 -6.21 21.15
C CYS A 706 10.45 -7.65 21.62
N ALA A 707 10.42 -8.64 20.72
CA ALA A 707 10.52 -10.05 21.11
C ALA A 707 11.95 -10.39 21.59
N SER A 708 12.09 -11.31 22.55
CA SER A 708 13.39 -11.96 22.81
C SER A 708 13.70 -13.03 21.74
N GLU A 709 14.96 -13.45 21.63
CA GLU A 709 15.39 -14.54 20.75
C GLU A 709 14.56 -15.81 20.96
N HIS A 710 14.33 -16.20 22.23
CA HIS A 710 13.43 -17.32 22.60
C HIS A 710 12.01 -17.11 22.07
N GLN A 711 11.39 -15.94 22.30
CA GLN A 711 10.03 -15.67 21.81
C GLN A 711 9.94 -15.72 20.28
N ALA A 712 11.00 -15.27 19.59
CA ALA A 712 11.11 -15.36 18.14
C ALA A 712 11.23 -16.81 17.65
N GLU A 713 12.16 -17.60 18.22
CA GLU A 713 12.28 -19.04 17.91
C GLU A 713 10.96 -19.79 18.14
N ARG A 714 10.27 -19.54 19.26
CA ARG A 714 8.96 -20.14 19.58
C ARG A 714 7.93 -19.77 18.50
N MET A 715 7.79 -18.49 18.15
CA MET A 715 6.85 -18.03 17.12
C MET A 715 7.14 -18.64 15.75
N MET A 716 8.41 -18.74 15.36
CA MET A 716 8.83 -19.29 14.06
C MET A 716 8.67 -20.82 13.99
N GLN A 717 9.06 -21.54 15.04
CA GLN A 717 8.98 -23.01 15.06
C GLN A 717 7.55 -23.53 15.29
N GLU A 718 6.66 -22.77 15.94
CA GLU A 718 5.31 -23.25 16.28
C GLU A 718 4.14 -22.51 15.62
N SER A 719 4.26 -21.21 15.32
CA SER A 719 3.12 -20.37 14.99
C SER A 719 3.07 -19.82 13.56
N VAL A 720 4.19 -19.66 12.84
CA VAL A 720 4.16 -19.17 11.44
C VAL A 720 3.27 -20.02 10.53
N ARG A 721 3.34 -21.35 10.70
CA ARG A 721 2.52 -22.35 10.00
C ARG A 721 1.01 -22.25 10.25
N LYS A 722 0.55 -21.45 11.22
CA LYS A 722 -0.89 -21.19 11.45
C LYS A 722 -1.44 -20.15 10.46
N PHE A 723 -0.58 -19.28 9.95
CA PHE A 723 -0.94 -18.18 9.04
C PHE A 723 -0.48 -18.43 7.60
N GLU A 724 0.51 -19.31 7.39
CA GLU A 724 1.01 -19.66 6.05
C GLU A 724 -0.04 -20.42 5.22
N THR A 725 -0.24 -19.93 4.00
CA THR A 725 -1.14 -20.45 2.96
C THR A 725 -0.41 -20.42 1.61
N GLU A 726 -1.02 -20.88 0.50
CA GLU A 726 -0.25 -21.00 -0.75
C GLU A 726 0.24 -19.65 -1.28
N GLY A 727 -0.55 -18.58 -1.13
CA GLY A 727 -0.27 -17.21 -1.56
C GLY A 727 0.40 -16.29 -0.54
N GLY A 728 0.71 -16.76 0.68
CA GLY A 728 1.34 -15.94 1.72
C GLY A 728 0.70 -16.12 3.09
N LEU A 729 0.59 -15.04 3.87
CA LEU A 729 0.04 -15.04 5.23
C LEU A 729 -1.40 -14.51 5.27
N VAL A 730 -2.30 -15.25 5.92
CA VAL A 730 -3.64 -14.73 6.30
C VAL A 730 -3.57 -13.81 7.51
N SER A 731 -4.47 -12.83 7.58
CA SER A 731 -4.51 -11.83 8.68
C SER A 731 -4.85 -12.41 10.07
N GLY A 732 -5.54 -13.54 10.11
CA GLY A 732 -5.85 -14.31 11.31
C GLY A 732 -6.18 -15.76 10.99
N THR A 733 -6.20 -16.65 11.99
CA THR A 733 -6.46 -18.10 11.75
C THR A 733 -7.95 -18.38 11.51
N GLU A 734 -8.29 -19.41 10.74
CA GLU A 734 -9.70 -19.78 10.49
C GLU A 734 -10.44 -20.11 11.80
N GLU A 735 -9.78 -20.76 12.75
CA GLU A 735 -10.35 -21.03 14.08
C GLU A 735 -10.71 -19.73 14.82
N SER A 736 -9.82 -18.74 14.78
CA SER A 736 -10.06 -17.41 15.36
C SER A 736 -11.18 -16.65 14.65
N ARG A 737 -11.16 -16.66 13.30
CA ARG A 737 -12.21 -16.10 12.44
C ARG A 737 -13.57 -16.72 12.74
N GLY A 738 -13.60 -18.02 13.08
CA GLY A 738 -14.79 -18.76 13.46
C GLY A 738 -15.74 -19.05 12.29
N ARG A 739 -16.96 -19.51 12.58
CA ARG A 739 -17.95 -19.84 11.53
C ARG A 739 -18.59 -18.59 10.94
N ILE A 740 -18.75 -18.58 9.62
CA ILE A 740 -19.45 -17.55 8.86
C ILE A 740 -20.89 -18.00 8.57
N SER A 741 -21.83 -17.05 8.60
CA SER A 741 -23.26 -17.22 8.29
C SER A 741 -23.83 -15.91 7.72
N ILE A 742 -25.12 -15.87 7.41
CA ILE A 742 -25.80 -14.63 6.96
C ILE A 742 -25.73 -13.55 8.05
N ASP A 743 -25.98 -13.94 9.31
CA ASP A 743 -25.93 -13.06 10.49
C ASP A 743 -24.49 -12.72 10.95
N ARG A 744 -23.49 -13.38 10.35
CA ARG A 744 -22.07 -13.24 10.65
C ARG A 744 -21.24 -13.40 9.37
N PRO A 745 -21.32 -12.43 8.43
CA PRO A 745 -20.64 -12.51 7.13
C PRO A 745 -19.11 -12.42 7.28
N ASN A 746 -18.35 -12.78 6.24
CA ASN A 746 -16.89 -12.69 6.33
C ASN A 746 -16.42 -11.23 6.37
N ARG A 747 -15.34 -10.97 7.11
CA ARG A 747 -14.74 -9.63 7.26
C ARG A 747 -13.42 -9.52 6.52
N GLN A 748 -13.10 -8.34 6.02
CA GLN A 748 -12.02 -8.19 5.05
C GLN A 748 -10.61 -8.35 5.65
N TRP A 749 -10.41 -8.07 6.95
CA TRP A 749 -9.13 -8.29 7.66
C TRP A 749 -9.04 -9.64 8.39
N ASP A 750 -9.81 -10.64 7.95
CA ASP A 750 -9.83 -12.00 8.49
C ASP A 750 -9.57 -13.08 7.42
N TYR A 751 -9.38 -14.34 7.85
CA TYR A 751 -9.25 -15.50 6.95
C TYR A 751 -10.41 -15.57 5.93
N PRO A 752 -10.17 -15.77 4.62
CA PRO A 752 -8.92 -16.26 4.00
C PRO A 752 -8.01 -15.15 3.45
N TYR A 753 -8.22 -13.89 3.83
CA TYR A 753 -7.58 -12.76 3.17
C TYR A 753 -6.17 -12.48 3.70
N GLY A 754 -5.30 -12.04 2.80
CA GLY A 754 -3.94 -11.61 3.07
C GLY A 754 -3.69 -10.22 2.49
N TRP A 755 -3.04 -9.37 3.27
CA TRP A 755 -2.82 -7.95 2.95
C TRP A 755 -1.33 -7.63 2.92
N ALA A 756 -0.92 -6.74 2.02
CA ALA A 756 0.48 -6.34 1.82
C ALA A 756 1.21 -5.89 3.10
N PRO A 757 0.65 -5.02 3.97
CA PRO A 757 1.25 -4.66 5.25
C PRO A 757 1.68 -5.85 6.11
N HIS A 758 0.82 -6.87 6.21
CA HIS A 758 1.09 -8.06 7.04
C HIS A 758 2.26 -8.89 6.49
N GLN A 759 2.44 -8.96 5.18
CA GLN A 759 3.56 -9.67 4.57
C GLN A 759 4.87 -8.90 4.80
N ILE A 760 4.90 -7.61 4.44
CA ILE A 760 6.09 -6.75 4.56
C ILE A 760 6.63 -6.75 5.99
N MET A 761 5.76 -6.47 6.97
CA MET A 761 6.14 -6.43 8.39
C MET A 761 6.70 -7.78 8.86
N THR A 762 6.12 -8.89 8.39
CA THR A 762 6.55 -10.22 8.79
C THR A 762 7.89 -10.62 8.17
N TRP A 763 8.11 -10.40 6.86
CA TRP A 763 9.39 -10.71 6.21
C TRP A 763 10.54 -9.90 6.80
N VAL A 764 10.31 -8.61 7.05
CA VAL A 764 11.31 -7.70 7.64
C VAL A 764 11.60 -8.06 9.10
N GLY A 765 10.58 -8.45 9.86
CA GLY A 765 10.77 -8.99 11.21
C GLY A 765 11.55 -10.32 11.23
N MET A 766 11.33 -11.19 10.24
CA MET A 766 12.08 -12.45 10.08
C MET A 766 13.55 -12.19 9.72
N GLU A 767 13.84 -11.31 8.75
CA GLU A 767 15.23 -10.90 8.42
C GLU A 767 15.95 -10.34 9.64
N ARG A 768 15.30 -9.46 10.42
CA ARG A 768 15.85 -8.84 11.64
C ARG A 768 16.25 -9.85 12.73
N TYR A 769 15.63 -11.04 12.76
CA TYR A 769 15.97 -12.12 13.69
C TYR A 769 16.72 -13.29 13.01
N GLY A 770 17.18 -13.11 11.77
CA GLY A 770 17.99 -14.10 11.04
C GLY A 770 17.22 -15.21 10.33
N PHE A 771 15.89 -15.20 10.35
CA PHE A 771 15.01 -16.19 9.71
C PHE A 771 14.84 -15.95 8.20
N GLN A 772 15.96 -15.80 7.48
CA GLN A 772 15.96 -15.37 6.08
C GLN A 772 15.25 -16.37 5.16
N GLU A 773 15.37 -17.67 5.41
CA GLU A 773 14.74 -18.71 4.59
C GLU A 773 13.21 -18.72 4.72
N ASP A 774 12.68 -18.38 5.90
CA ASP A 774 11.23 -18.16 6.10
C ASP A 774 10.74 -16.91 5.39
N ALA A 775 11.47 -15.79 5.53
CA ALA A 775 11.16 -14.56 4.80
C ALA A 775 11.15 -14.80 3.28
N GLN A 776 12.14 -15.53 2.76
CA GLN A 776 12.21 -15.93 1.35
C GLN A 776 11.07 -16.86 0.92
N ARG A 777 10.68 -17.84 1.74
CA ARG A 777 9.54 -18.72 1.43
C ARG A 777 8.24 -17.93 1.32
N LEU A 778 7.96 -17.07 2.29
CA LEU A 778 6.72 -16.31 2.35
C LEU A 778 6.68 -15.19 1.29
N ALA A 779 7.83 -14.55 1.00
CA ALA A 779 7.95 -13.64 -0.13
C ALA A 779 7.74 -14.36 -1.47
N TYR A 780 8.30 -15.56 -1.67
CA TYR A 780 8.07 -16.35 -2.89
C TYR A 780 6.58 -16.59 -3.14
N ARG A 781 5.85 -16.99 -2.10
CA ARG A 781 4.40 -17.27 -2.17
C ARG A 781 3.58 -16.07 -2.61
N TRP A 782 3.80 -14.92 -1.97
CA TRP A 782 3.11 -13.67 -2.32
C TRP A 782 3.48 -13.18 -3.72
N ILE A 783 4.77 -13.16 -4.05
CA ILE A 783 5.25 -12.70 -5.35
C ILE A 783 4.80 -13.65 -6.48
N TYR A 784 4.69 -14.95 -6.24
CA TYR A 784 4.05 -15.90 -7.15
C TYR A 784 2.57 -15.57 -7.38
N MET A 785 1.79 -15.37 -6.31
CA MET A 785 0.37 -15.01 -6.41
C MET A 785 0.16 -13.73 -7.22
N CYS A 786 0.91 -12.66 -6.92
CA CYS A 786 0.82 -11.39 -7.66
C CYS A 786 1.15 -11.55 -9.15
N VAL A 787 2.17 -12.35 -9.49
CA VAL A 787 2.59 -12.56 -10.89
C VAL A 787 1.62 -13.46 -11.65
N ALA A 788 1.10 -14.52 -11.02
CA ALA A 788 0.04 -15.34 -11.61
C ALA A 788 -1.20 -14.49 -11.95
N LEU A 789 -1.65 -13.66 -10.99
CA LEU A 789 -2.81 -12.80 -11.18
C LEU A 789 -2.61 -11.75 -12.29
N VAL A 790 -1.44 -11.11 -12.36
CA VAL A 790 -1.10 -10.18 -13.45
C VAL A 790 -1.04 -10.86 -14.83
N VAL A 791 -0.62 -12.12 -14.89
CA VAL A 791 -0.53 -12.91 -16.14
C VAL A 791 -1.90 -13.45 -16.61
N ASP A 792 -2.76 -13.80 -15.66
CA ASP A 792 -4.03 -14.48 -15.92
C ASP A 792 -5.24 -13.52 -16.03
N TYR A 793 -5.14 -12.30 -15.49
CA TYR A 793 -6.22 -11.31 -15.44
C TYR A 793 -5.71 -9.90 -15.80
N ASN A 794 -5.35 -9.70 -17.08
CA ASN A 794 -5.06 -8.40 -17.72
C ASN A 794 -4.21 -7.37 -16.92
N GLY A 795 -3.24 -7.81 -16.11
CA GLY A 795 -2.43 -6.91 -15.29
C GLY A 795 -3.11 -6.38 -14.02
N VAL A 796 -4.09 -7.10 -13.46
CA VAL A 796 -4.75 -6.74 -12.19
C VAL A 796 -3.76 -6.64 -11.01
N VAL A 797 -3.84 -5.56 -10.24
CA VAL A 797 -3.04 -5.35 -9.04
C VAL A 797 -3.94 -4.72 -7.96
N PRO A 798 -4.64 -5.53 -7.16
CA PRO A 798 -5.68 -5.05 -6.26
C PRO A 798 -5.15 -4.58 -4.89
N GLU A 799 -6.06 -4.04 -4.09
CA GLU A 799 -5.89 -3.71 -2.67
C GLU A 799 -5.55 -4.92 -1.79
N LYS A 800 -6.28 -6.04 -1.97
CA LYS A 800 -6.21 -7.24 -1.11
C LYS A 800 -6.41 -8.55 -1.89
N PHE A 801 -6.13 -9.69 -1.27
CA PHE A 801 -6.16 -11.01 -1.94
C PHE A 801 -6.75 -12.12 -1.05
N ASP A 802 -7.37 -13.12 -1.67
CA ASP A 802 -7.59 -14.44 -1.05
C ASP A 802 -6.33 -15.30 -1.25
N VAL A 803 -5.48 -15.35 -0.22
CA VAL A 803 -4.18 -16.06 -0.26
C VAL A 803 -4.32 -17.58 -0.15
N VAL A 804 -5.51 -18.08 0.21
CA VAL A 804 -5.82 -19.52 0.23
C VAL A 804 -6.16 -20.02 -1.17
N LYS A 805 -6.94 -19.24 -1.94
CA LYS A 805 -7.37 -19.57 -3.30
C LYS A 805 -6.47 -19.01 -4.41
N LEU A 806 -5.46 -18.20 -4.06
CA LEU A 806 -4.63 -17.43 -5.01
C LEU A 806 -5.48 -16.50 -5.90
N SER A 807 -6.44 -15.78 -5.30
CA SER A 807 -7.42 -14.98 -6.06
C SER A 807 -7.41 -13.49 -5.73
N HIS A 808 -7.66 -12.68 -6.76
CA HIS A 808 -7.96 -11.25 -6.63
C HIS A 808 -9.46 -11.00 -6.31
N LEU A 809 -10.32 -12.02 -6.38
CA LEU A 809 -11.75 -11.88 -6.06
C LEU A 809 -11.94 -11.95 -4.54
N VAL A 810 -12.39 -10.84 -3.95
CA VAL A 810 -12.62 -10.67 -2.50
C VAL A 810 -13.96 -9.99 -2.30
N ASP A 811 -15.00 -10.80 -2.07
CA ASP A 811 -16.40 -10.37 -1.97
C ASP A 811 -16.80 -9.91 -0.55
N ALA A 812 -15.82 -9.56 0.29
CA ALA A 812 -16.06 -9.10 1.66
C ALA A 812 -16.32 -7.59 1.70
N GLU A 813 -17.33 -7.18 2.46
CA GLU A 813 -17.70 -5.77 2.70
C GLU A 813 -17.94 -5.00 1.39
N TYR A 814 -17.13 -3.98 1.05
CA TYR A 814 -17.26 -3.19 -0.18
C TYR A 814 -16.60 -3.85 -1.41
N GLY A 815 -16.23 -5.12 -1.33
CA GLY A 815 -15.47 -5.82 -2.36
C GLY A 815 -13.99 -5.43 -2.38
N ASN A 816 -13.31 -5.69 -3.49
CA ASN A 816 -11.90 -5.37 -3.69
C ASN A 816 -11.71 -4.08 -4.51
N GLN A 817 -10.73 -3.25 -4.18
CA GLN A 817 -10.39 -2.05 -4.96
C GLN A 817 -9.26 -2.35 -5.98
N GLY A 818 -9.23 -1.59 -7.08
CA GLY A 818 -8.27 -1.78 -8.18
C GLY A 818 -8.68 -2.81 -9.24
N LEU A 819 -9.94 -3.27 -9.23
CA LEU A 819 -10.49 -4.19 -10.24
C LEU A 819 -11.23 -3.48 -11.40
N ASP A 820 -11.93 -2.37 -11.11
CA ASP A 820 -12.66 -1.59 -12.12
C ASP A 820 -11.71 -0.72 -12.94
N PHE A 821 -11.12 -1.33 -13.97
CA PHE A 821 -10.39 -0.63 -15.02
C PHE A 821 -10.74 -1.25 -16.39
N LYS A 822 -10.54 -0.46 -17.46
CA LYS A 822 -10.80 -0.90 -18.83
C LYS A 822 -9.53 -0.84 -19.65
N LEU A 823 -9.22 -1.93 -20.36
CA LEU A 823 -8.05 -2.15 -21.22
C LEU A 823 -6.71 -2.20 -20.48
N LEU A 824 -6.44 -1.26 -19.57
CA LEU A 824 -5.15 -1.01 -18.95
C LEU A 824 -5.31 -0.62 -17.47
N ASN A 825 -4.68 -1.38 -16.58
CA ASN A 825 -4.44 -0.96 -15.21
C ASN A 825 -3.35 0.13 -15.20
N ARG A 826 -3.64 1.29 -14.60
CA ARG A 826 -2.76 2.48 -14.62
C ARG A 826 -2.02 2.73 -13.32
N GLU A 827 -2.39 2.07 -12.23
CA GLU A 827 -1.94 2.44 -10.88
C GLU A 827 -1.85 1.28 -9.88
N GLY A 828 -2.63 0.21 -10.03
CA GLY A 828 -2.71 -0.87 -9.04
C GLY A 828 -3.17 -0.36 -7.68
N PHE A 829 -2.45 -0.73 -6.61
CA PHE A 829 -2.67 -0.22 -5.26
C PHE A 829 -1.33 -0.02 -4.54
N ALA A 830 -1.18 1.08 -3.81
CA ALA A 830 0.13 1.57 -3.36
C ALA A 830 0.90 0.58 -2.47
N TRP A 831 0.29 -0.02 -1.44
CA TRP A 831 0.98 -1.04 -0.64
C TRP A 831 1.25 -2.34 -1.40
N THR A 832 0.48 -2.65 -2.45
CA THR A 832 0.63 -3.88 -3.24
C THR A 832 1.83 -3.72 -4.16
N ASN A 833 1.91 -2.57 -4.82
CA ASN A 833 3.08 -2.09 -5.55
C ASN A 833 4.36 -2.15 -4.68
N SER A 834 4.30 -1.64 -3.44
CA SER A 834 5.42 -1.74 -2.48
C SER A 834 5.75 -3.19 -2.10
N SER A 835 4.75 -4.01 -1.77
CA SER A 835 4.96 -5.41 -1.38
C SER A 835 5.63 -6.22 -2.49
N PHE A 836 5.38 -5.84 -3.75
CA PHE A 836 6.02 -6.45 -4.90
C PHE A 836 7.51 -6.07 -4.98
N GLN A 837 7.82 -4.77 -4.98
CA GLN A 837 9.22 -4.30 -5.06
C GLN A 837 10.05 -4.74 -3.84
N ILE A 838 9.45 -4.74 -2.65
CA ILE A 838 10.07 -5.21 -1.39
C ILE A 838 10.24 -6.73 -1.41
N GLY A 839 9.18 -7.49 -1.70
CA GLY A 839 9.22 -8.96 -1.72
C GLY A 839 10.27 -9.49 -2.71
N LEU A 840 10.41 -8.84 -3.88
CA LEU A 840 11.47 -9.15 -4.83
C LEU A 840 12.88 -9.08 -4.25
N HIS A 841 13.17 -8.24 -3.25
CA HIS A 841 14.51 -8.18 -2.63
C HIS A 841 14.86 -9.43 -1.83
N PHE A 842 13.87 -10.14 -1.29
CA PHE A 842 14.08 -11.45 -0.67
C PHE A 842 14.36 -12.54 -1.72
N LEU A 843 13.68 -12.51 -2.87
CA LEU A 843 13.80 -13.57 -3.89
C LEU A 843 15.17 -13.58 -4.58
N THR A 844 15.86 -14.72 -4.45
CA THR A 844 17.08 -15.03 -5.20
C THR A 844 16.85 -15.05 -6.72
N THR A 845 17.93 -14.93 -7.52
CA THR A 845 17.86 -15.05 -8.99
C THR A 845 17.22 -16.35 -9.47
N GLY A 846 17.36 -17.45 -8.72
CA GLY A 846 16.69 -18.72 -9.01
C GLY A 846 15.18 -18.65 -8.72
N MET A 847 14.80 -18.03 -7.61
CA MET A 847 13.40 -17.81 -7.23
C MET A 847 12.68 -16.91 -8.24
N ARG A 848 13.27 -15.74 -8.58
CA ARG A 848 12.70 -14.79 -9.56
C ARG A 848 12.44 -15.45 -10.92
N ARG A 849 13.37 -16.28 -11.41
CA ARG A 849 13.21 -17.05 -12.65
C ARG A 849 12.09 -18.09 -12.56
N ALA A 850 11.95 -18.77 -11.43
CA ALA A 850 10.89 -19.76 -11.22
C ALA A 850 9.49 -19.11 -11.16
N VAL A 851 9.36 -17.94 -10.52
CA VAL A 851 8.12 -17.16 -10.53
C VAL A 851 7.80 -16.63 -11.93
N ALA A 852 8.81 -16.13 -12.67
CA ALA A 852 8.64 -15.67 -14.06
C ALA A 852 8.10 -16.76 -15.02
N THR A 853 8.27 -18.03 -14.69
CA THR A 853 7.70 -19.17 -15.43
C THR A 853 6.49 -19.81 -14.72
N LEU A 854 5.82 -19.08 -13.81
CA LEU A 854 4.68 -19.52 -13.01
C LEU A 854 4.86 -20.87 -12.28
N THR A 855 6.06 -21.11 -11.76
CA THR A 855 6.33 -22.29 -10.91
C THR A 855 5.63 -22.11 -9.56
N SER A 856 4.63 -22.93 -9.26
CA SER A 856 3.95 -22.90 -7.96
C SER A 856 4.91 -23.17 -6.79
N PRO A 857 4.77 -22.48 -5.63
CA PRO A 857 5.59 -22.67 -4.44
C PRO A 857 5.74 -24.15 -4.05
N ASP A 858 4.63 -24.88 -4.03
CA ASP A 858 4.56 -26.31 -3.70
C ASP A 858 5.36 -27.23 -4.64
N VAL A 859 5.68 -26.77 -5.86
CA VAL A 859 6.62 -27.43 -6.79
C VAL A 859 8.05 -26.95 -6.56
N TYR A 860 8.26 -25.64 -6.42
CA TYR A 860 9.58 -25.04 -6.25
C TYR A 860 10.33 -25.55 -5.01
N PHE A 861 9.67 -25.53 -3.84
CA PHE A 861 10.30 -25.96 -2.58
C PHE A 861 10.46 -27.49 -2.52
N ARG A 862 9.51 -28.25 -3.08
CA ARG A 862 9.58 -29.73 -3.19
C ARG A 862 10.72 -30.21 -4.09
N LEU A 863 11.02 -29.49 -5.17
CA LEU A 863 12.17 -29.77 -6.03
C LEU A 863 13.50 -29.32 -5.40
N SER A 864 13.48 -28.28 -4.57
CA SER A 864 14.67 -27.74 -3.90
C SER A 864 15.16 -28.67 -2.78
N GLY A 865 14.28 -29.07 -1.84
CA GLY A 865 14.66 -30.00 -0.76
C GLY A 865 15.14 -31.38 -1.26
N ARG A 866 14.71 -31.81 -2.45
CA ARG A 866 15.22 -33.02 -3.13
C ARG A 866 16.66 -32.91 -3.61
N LYS A 867 17.23 -31.72 -3.78
CA LYS A 867 18.65 -31.56 -4.13
C LYS A 867 19.55 -31.77 -2.92
N GLU A 868 19.13 -31.30 -1.75
CA GLU A 868 19.87 -31.48 -0.50
C GLU A 868 19.86 -32.95 -0.06
N SER A 869 18.73 -33.66 -0.22
CA SER A 869 18.65 -35.09 0.06
C SER A 869 19.42 -35.98 -0.92
N ASN A 870 19.81 -35.46 -2.08
CA ASN A 870 20.54 -36.18 -3.14
C ASN A 870 22.03 -35.79 -3.24
N MET A 871 22.57 -35.06 -2.26
CA MET A 871 24.02 -34.92 -2.08
C MET A 871 24.61 -36.32 -1.81
N ASP A 872 25.44 -36.82 -2.71
CA ASP A 872 26.01 -38.17 -2.62
C ASP A 872 26.83 -38.32 -1.31
N PRO A 873 26.58 -39.35 -0.48
CA PRO A 873 27.43 -39.68 0.65
C PRO A 873 28.93 -39.76 0.32
N LEU A 874 29.31 -40.09 -0.92
CA LEU A 874 30.69 -40.03 -1.39
C LEU A 874 31.23 -38.59 -1.45
N GLU A 875 30.49 -37.61 -1.96
CA GLU A 875 30.96 -36.22 -2.00
C GLU A 875 31.08 -35.63 -0.59
N ALA A 876 30.12 -35.92 0.28
CA ALA A 876 30.19 -35.55 1.70
C ALA A 876 31.40 -36.16 2.42
N ALA A 877 31.77 -37.40 2.09
CA ALA A 877 32.97 -38.06 2.62
C ALA A 877 34.27 -37.50 2.01
N MET A 878 34.33 -37.28 0.69
CA MET A 878 35.51 -36.78 -0.01
C MET A 878 35.83 -35.32 0.34
N GLY A 879 34.82 -34.49 0.63
CA GLY A 879 35.00 -33.15 1.18
C GLY A 879 35.70 -33.18 2.56
N ARG A 880 35.30 -34.09 3.45
CA ARG A 880 35.93 -34.26 4.77
C ARG A 880 37.34 -34.86 4.70
N ALA A 881 37.61 -35.74 3.73
CA ALA A 881 38.92 -36.37 3.56
C ALA A 881 40.05 -35.37 3.22
N LYS A 882 39.76 -34.25 2.56
CA LYS A 882 40.78 -33.27 2.13
C LYS A 882 41.30 -32.32 3.22
N LEU A 883 40.64 -32.21 4.37
CA LEU A 883 41.17 -31.43 5.51
C LEU A 883 42.05 -32.27 6.46
N GLY A 884 42.14 -33.59 6.25
CA GLY A 884 42.84 -34.52 7.15
C GLY A 884 44.33 -34.75 6.90
N ARG A 885 44.97 -34.07 5.93
CA ARG A 885 46.38 -34.26 5.58
C ARG A 885 47.11 -32.93 5.31
N ASN A 886 47.47 -32.24 6.38
CA ASN A 886 48.59 -31.26 6.41
C ASN A 886 48.94 -30.87 7.86
N LYS A 887 49.20 -31.87 8.71
CA LYS A 887 49.85 -31.73 10.02
C LYS A 887 50.59 -33.02 10.40
N ASP A 888 51.84 -33.08 9.95
CA ASP A 888 52.98 -33.68 10.63
C ASP A 888 54.16 -32.70 10.42
#